data_AF-A0A5B0FFD6-F1
#
_entry.id   AF-A0A5B0FFD6-F1
#
_cell.length_a   1.000
_cell.length_b   1.000
_cell.length_c   1.000
_cell.angle_alpha   90.00
_cell.angle_beta   90.00
_cell.angle_gamma   90.00
#
_symmetry.space_group_name_H-M   'P 1'
#
loop_
_entity.id
_entity.type
_entity.pdbx_description
1 polymer ?
#
loop_
_entity_poly.entity_id
_entity_poly.type
_entity_poly.pdbx_seq_one_letter_code
_entity_poly.pdbx_strand_id
1 'polypeptide(L)'
;MFGPANAAHFSLHIPAVRHDFKVLAFDGSEAISTLYAIRVELVSEHPDFDIESLLSQLAFLQFGLKGEGLHGRIEDVWVGDAGKRLTRYHLTLVPALHYLQFSHDRRIFQHLTVPQIIAQVLKGHGIQSDAFTFHVSTSPVRDYCTQYGESDFEFVQRLCGEDGIAWHHQHSPEGHVLVFTDDQTFFPKLGATPYQQDSGMVAEHPVVSHFASGVRTRTSTTTRRDYDFRRPSLLLESRFTAEFSPELEDYRYPVLIENEKRGRQLARQALERHRCDYQVAEGQSDQPCLRSGHFFDLTEHPRKTHNGLWLLLSVTHTGRQPQVLEESVTSDVNPEDGFTQGYRNRFSAIPWDMHFRPPLCPRTTQLVSQTARVTGPPGEEIYCDEYGRVKVELPWDRAELNSEKSSCWLRVSSSWAGQEFGAVTIPRIGMEVVVTFLEGDPDRPLITGCVANKVTSVPYTLPEHKTKTVLRSHSSPHNGGYNELSLEDRAGQEKIYLRAQRDIEQLILNDSATQIGHDRREQITRDSHSLIGGDRFEQVDQHSASLIKGDELHTTEGLRNTVIGGDELISISGNSSMTAAGTLVIQAGPQAHVTAANVVIEAGMSLTLTAGGHHIVINAGGIFSSVAIVEGGSPVAGMAAQSALSVIPRFLGVHPLLYEQWPLFR
;
A
#
# COMPACT_ATOMS: atom_id res chain seq x y z
N MET A 1 58.77 10.01 -29.13
CA MET A 1 59.62 9.00 -29.79
C MET A 1 58.68 8.20 -30.69
N PHE A 2 58.66 8.49 -31.99
CA PHE A 2 57.78 7.81 -32.95
C PHE A 2 58.21 6.34 -33.07
N GLY A 3 57.28 5.41 -32.87
CA GLY A 3 57.47 4.05 -33.38
C GLY A 3 57.55 4.08 -34.91
N PRO A 4 58.24 3.12 -35.55
CA PRO A 4 58.29 3.06 -37.01
C PRO A 4 56.89 2.97 -37.61
N ALA A 5 56.63 3.66 -38.73
CA ALA A 5 55.34 3.73 -39.44
C ALA A 5 54.75 2.37 -39.92
N ASN A 6 55.47 1.28 -39.67
CA ASN A 6 55.16 -0.09 -40.07
C ASN A 6 54.76 -1.00 -38.88
N ALA A 7 54.60 -0.47 -37.66
CA ALA A 7 54.22 -1.26 -36.48
C ALA A 7 52.71 -1.16 -36.20
N ALA A 8 52.07 -2.30 -35.89
CA ALA A 8 50.70 -2.29 -35.38
C ALA A 8 50.66 -1.65 -33.98
N HIS A 9 49.87 -0.59 -33.84
CA HIS A 9 49.66 0.19 -32.62
C HIS A 9 48.41 -0.22 -31.84
N PHE A 10 47.42 -0.82 -32.52
CA PHE A 10 46.19 -1.30 -31.90
C PHE A 10 46.25 -2.81 -31.72
N SER A 11 45.90 -3.26 -30.52
CA SER A 11 45.88 -4.68 -30.16
C SER A 11 44.64 -5.01 -29.35
N LEU A 12 44.17 -6.24 -29.52
CA LEU A 12 43.06 -6.78 -28.75
C LEU A 12 43.57 -8.00 -27.98
N HIS A 13 43.47 -7.95 -26.66
CA HIS A 13 43.87 -9.03 -25.78
C HIS A 13 42.64 -9.78 -25.29
N ILE A 14 42.50 -11.05 -25.68
CA ILE A 14 41.46 -11.97 -25.20
C ILE A 14 42.18 -13.11 -24.46
N PRO A 15 42.14 -13.18 -23.11
CA PRO A 15 42.95 -14.14 -22.34
C PRO A 15 42.70 -15.61 -22.70
N ALA A 16 41.46 -15.95 -23.09
CA ALA A 16 41.05 -17.31 -23.43
C ALA A 16 41.48 -17.78 -24.84
N VAL A 17 41.98 -16.87 -25.69
CA VAL A 17 42.29 -17.15 -27.10
C VAL A 17 43.78 -16.97 -27.35
N ARG A 18 44.46 -18.03 -27.80
CA ARG A 18 45.84 -17.93 -28.27
C ARG A 18 45.85 -17.33 -29.68
N HIS A 19 46.13 -16.03 -29.68
CA HIS A 19 46.55 -15.08 -30.73
C HIS A 19 46.36 -15.46 -32.20
N ASP A 20 45.65 -14.57 -32.92
CA ASP A 20 45.92 -14.17 -34.31
C ASP A 20 45.08 -12.97 -34.80
N PHE A 21 44.15 -12.47 -33.97
CA PHE A 21 43.41 -11.25 -34.29
C PHE A 21 44.31 -10.01 -34.31
N LYS A 22 44.42 -9.37 -35.48
CA LYS A 22 44.97 -8.03 -35.64
C LYS A 22 43.82 -7.03 -35.75
N VAL A 23 43.91 -5.91 -35.02
CA VAL A 23 42.89 -4.84 -35.06
C VAL A 23 43.04 -4.05 -36.36
N LEU A 24 42.00 -4.04 -37.18
CA LEU A 24 41.91 -3.27 -38.42
C LEU A 24 41.33 -1.89 -38.15
N ALA A 25 40.21 -1.84 -37.45
CA ALA A 25 39.53 -0.60 -37.10
C ALA A 25 38.71 -0.80 -35.83
N PHE A 26 38.33 0.30 -35.19
CA PHE A 26 37.30 0.27 -34.16
C PHE A 26 36.56 1.60 -34.14
N ASP A 27 35.28 1.54 -33.75
CA ASP A 27 34.44 2.69 -33.54
C ASP A 27 33.45 2.42 -32.41
N GLY A 28 33.23 3.42 -31.56
CA GLY A 28 32.24 3.30 -30.50
C GLY A 28 32.31 4.44 -29.50
N SER A 29 31.36 4.44 -28.58
CA SER A 29 31.22 5.53 -27.61
C SER A 29 31.09 5.03 -26.19
N GLU A 30 31.57 5.86 -25.26
CA GLU A 30 31.31 5.77 -23.84
C GLU A 30 30.75 7.12 -23.35
N ALA A 31 29.87 7.07 -22.35
CA ALA A 31 29.33 8.27 -21.74
C ALA A 31 28.97 8.03 -20.27
N ILE A 32 28.97 9.10 -19.48
CA ILE A 32 28.51 9.06 -18.09
C ILE A 32 27.05 8.59 -18.08
N SER A 33 26.77 7.67 -17.17
CA SER A 33 25.45 7.06 -16.98
C SER A 33 24.86 6.39 -18.22
N THR A 34 25.72 5.89 -19.11
CA THR A 34 25.36 5.16 -20.33
C THR A 34 26.27 3.95 -20.54
N LEU A 35 25.74 2.87 -21.09
CA LEU A 35 26.55 1.69 -21.42
C LEU A 35 27.46 2.01 -22.60
N TYR A 36 28.76 1.78 -22.47
CA TYR A 36 29.66 1.90 -23.61
C TYR A 36 29.50 0.70 -24.54
N ALA A 37 29.76 0.91 -25.82
CA ALA A 37 29.80 -0.14 -26.83
C ALA A 37 30.87 0.19 -27.87
N ILE A 38 31.89 -0.67 -27.99
CA ILE A 38 32.99 -0.49 -28.94
C ILE A 38 32.96 -1.62 -29.96
N ARG A 39 32.68 -1.28 -31.21
CA ARG A 39 32.77 -2.21 -32.33
C ARG A 39 34.21 -2.29 -32.79
N VAL A 40 34.77 -3.48 -32.81
CA VAL A 40 36.14 -3.75 -33.22
C VAL A 40 36.11 -4.62 -34.46
N GLU A 41 36.76 -4.14 -35.51
CA GLU A 41 37.03 -4.89 -36.73
C GLU A 41 38.40 -5.54 -36.61
N LEU A 42 38.43 -6.84 -36.84
CA LEU A 42 39.58 -7.70 -36.68
C LEU A 42 39.85 -8.43 -37.99
N VAL A 43 41.11 -8.79 -38.19
CA VAL A 43 41.53 -9.72 -39.24
C VAL A 43 42.36 -10.84 -38.65
N SER A 44 42.20 -12.05 -39.17
CA SER A 44 42.97 -13.23 -38.77
C SER A 44 43.27 -14.11 -39.97
N GLU A 45 44.40 -14.83 -39.95
CA GLU A 45 44.72 -15.87 -40.93
C GLU A 45 43.93 -17.17 -40.70
N HIS A 46 43.37 -17.35 -39.50
CA HIS A 46 42.51 -18.48 -39.17
C HIS A 46 41.04 -18.19 -39.54
N PRO A 47 40.45 -18.91 -40.51
CA PRO A 47 39.04 -18.72 -40.92
C PRO A 47 38.03 -19.49 -40.05
N ASP A 48 38.46 -20.56 -39.39
CA ASP A 48 37.58 -21.51 -38.68
C ASP A 48 37.61 -21.31 -37.16
N PHE A 49 37.47 -20.06 -36.70
CA PHE A 49 37.32 -19.79 -35.26
C PHE A 49 35.95 -20.24 -34.77
N ASP A 50 35.92 -20.92 -33.61
CA ASP A 50 34.68 -21.12 -32.86
C ASP A 50 34.22 -19.79 -32.27
N ILE A 51 33.43 -19.05 -33.05
CA ILE A 51 32.93 -17.73 -32.68
C ILE A 51 31.99 -17.74 -31.48
N GLU A 52 31.30 -18.87 -31.21
CA GLU A 52 30.42 -18.99 -30.06
C GLU A 52 31.24 -18.97 -28.76
N SER A 53 32.43 -19.58 -28.76
CA SER A 53 33.34 -19.55 -27.60
C SER A 53 33.85 -18.16 -27.23
N LEU A 54 33.78 -17.19 -28.14
CA LEU A 54 34.17 -15.79 -27.92
C LEU A 54 33.11 -15.00 -27.16
N LEU A 55 31.85 -15.40 -27.22
CA LEU A 55 30.78 -14.71 -26.49
C LEU A 55 31.06 -14.70 -24.99
N SER A 56 30.72 -13.60 -24.34
CA SER A 56 30.95 -13.36 -22.91
C SER A 56 32.41 -13.30 -22.44
N GLN A 57 33.39 -13.59 -23.30
CA GLN A 57 34.80 -13.50 -22.95
C GLN A 57 35.20 -12.05 -22.65
N LEU A 58 36.15 -11.89 -21.73
CA LEU A 58 36.74 -10.61 -21.40
C LEU A 58 37.79 -10.24 -22.45
N ALA A 59 37.82 -8.98 -22.85
CA ALA A 59 38.80 -8.48 -23.79
C ALA A 59 39.24 -7.05 -23.48
N PHE A 60 40.51 -6.75 -23.75
CA PHE A 60 41.07 -5.42 -23.62
C PHE A 60 41.52 -4.90 -24.98
N LEU A 61 40.87 -3.84 -25.47
CA LEU A 61 41.29 -3.11 -26.67
C LEU A 61 42.27 -2.02 -26.27
N GLN A 62 43.55 -2.22 -26.58
CA GLN A 62 44.59 -1.22 -26.35
C GLN A 62 44.80 -0.39 -27.62
N PHE A 63 44.70 0.93 -27.48
CA PHE A 63 44.91 1.87 -28.59
C PHE A 63 45.86 3.04 -28.25
N GLY A 64 46.23 3.20 -26.98
CA GLY A 64 47.23 4.17 -26.53
C GLY A 64 48.63 3.57 -26.40
N LEU A 65 49.64 4.43 -26.60
CA LEU A 65 51.05 4.05 -26.58
C LEU A 65 51.59 3.78 -25.16
N LYS A 66 50.87 4.19 -24.10
CA LYS A 66 51.26 3.95 -22.70
C LYS A 66 50.38 2.89 -22.04
N GLY A 67 49.66 2.08 -22.83
CA GLY A 67 48.75 1.06 -22.33
C GLY A 67 47.30 1.53 -22.17
N GLU A 68 46.95 2.71 -22.67
CA GLU A 68 45.56 3.20 -22.61
C GLU A 68 44.67 2.35 -23.52
N GLY A 69 43.51 1.95 -22.99
CA GLY A 69 42.57 1.10 -23.72
C GLY A 69 41.20 1.06 -23.07
N LEU A 70 40.35 0.17 -23.58
CA LEU A 70 39.01 -0.09 -23.06
C LEU A 70 38.87 -1.60 -22.84
N HIS A 71 38.56 -1.96 -21.60
CA HIS A 71 38.22 -3.33 -21.19
C HIS A 71 36.72 -3.57 -21.27
N GLY A 72 36.28 -4.69 -21.84
CA GLY A 72 34.88 -5.07 -21.92
C GLY A 72 34.66 -6.58 -22.03
N ARG A 73 33.39 -6.98 -22.12
CA ARG A 73 32.96 -8.33 -22.49
C ARG A 73 32.50 -8.32 -23.94
N ILE A 74 32.82 -9.39 -24.66
CA ILE A 74 32.34 -9.59 -26.02
C ILE A 74 30.85 -9.96 -25.95
N GLU A 75 29.99 -9.17 -26.57
CA GLU A 75 28.54 -9.41 -26.61
C GLU A 75 28.07 -9.92 -27.97
N ASP A 76 28.61 -9.39 -29.04
CA ASP A 76 28.24 -9.77 -30.40
C ASP A 76 29.51 -10.09 -31.21
N VAL A 77 29.41 -11.10 -32.08
CA VAL A 77 30.52 -11.59 -32.94
C VAL A 77 29.99 -11.98 -34.31
N TRP A 78 30.57 -11.40 -35.35
CA TRP A 78 30.26 -11.72 -36.74
C TRP A 78 31.52 -12.12 -37.50
N VAL A 79 31.37 -13.09 -38.41
CA VAL A 79 32.39 -13.42 -39.42
C VAL A 79 31.97 -12.77 -40.72
N GLY A 80 32.84 -11.92 -41.26
CA GLY A 80 32.68 -11.31 -42.57
C GLY A 80 33.24 -12.19 -43.69
N ASP A 81 33.49 -11.60 -44.85
CA ASP A 81 34.04 -12.34 -45.99
C ASP A 81 35.42 -12.94 -45.68
N ALA A 82 35.58 -14.23 -46.02
CA ALA A 82 36.87 -14.89 -46.04
C ALA A 82 37.66 -14.37 -47.27
N GLY A 83 38.67 -13.54 -47.03
CA GLY A 83 39.60 -13.11 -48.06
C GLY A 83 40.55 -14.24 -48.49
N LYS A 84 41.45 -13.96 -49.45
CA LYS A 84 42.44 -14.95 -49.94
C LYS A 84 43.43 -15.45 -48.88
N ARG A 85 43.66 -14.65 -47.83
CA ARG A 85 44.57 -14.96 -46.72
C ARG A 85 43.98 -14.58 -45.36
N LEU A 86 43.35 -13.41 -45.28
CA LEU A 86 42.78 -12.89 -44.04
C LEU A 86 41.25 -12.99 -44.07
N THR A 87 40.68 -13.49 -42.98
CA THR A 87 39.24 -13.48 -42.71
C THR A 87 38.91 -12.30 -41.81
N ARG A 88 37.82 -11.58 -42.11
CA ARG A 88 37.35 -10.45 -41.33
C ARG A 88 36.42 -10.91 -40.21
N TYR A 89 36.59 -10.34 -39.03
CA TYR A 89 35.73 -10.56 -37.88
C TYR A 89 35.30 -9.22 -37.31
N HIS A 90 34.06 -9.14 -36.83
CA HIS A 90 33.57 -8.00 -36.08
C HIS A 90 33.17 -8.47 -34.70
N LEU A 91 33.55 -7.71 -33.68
CA LEU A 91 33.06 -7.94 -32.33
C LEU A 91 32.64 -6.65 -31.66
N THR A 92 31.79 -6.76 -30.65
CA THR A 92 31.35 -5.60 -29.86
C THR A 92 31.72 -5.80 -28.40
N LEU A 93 32.51 -4.87 -27.85
CA LEU A 93 32.86 -4.82 -26.44
C LEU A 93 31.88 -3.96 -25.65
N VAL A 94 31.28 -4.54 -24.61
CA VAL A 94 30.31 -3.89 -23.73
C VAL A 94 30.68 -4.10 -22.25
N PRO A 95 30.18 -3.29 -21.30
CA PRO A 95 30.39 -3.55 -19.87
C PRO A 95 29.65 -4.80 -19.38
N ALA A 96 30.08 -5.36 -18.25
CA ALA A 96 29.34 -6.41 -17.58
C ALA A 96 27.90 -5.98 -17.23
N LEU A 97 27.71 -4.69 -16.94
CA LEU A 97 26.40 -4.07 -16.68
C LEU A 97 25.43 -4.21 -17.87
N HIS A 98 25.93 -4.33 -19.10
CA HIS A 98 25.09 -4.44 -20.31
C HIS A 98 24.16 -5.67 -20.26
N TYR A 99 24.63 -6.77 -19.69
CA TYR A 99 23.89 -8.03 -19.63
C TYR A 99 22.63 -7.94 -18.76
N LEU A 100 22.57 -6.98 -17.83
CA LEU A 100 21.39 -6.78 -16.98
C LEU A 100 20.17 -6.29 -17.77
N GLN A 101 20.35 -5.81 -19.01
CA GLN A 101 19.23 -5.50 -19.92
C GLN A 101 18.41 -6.74 -20.32
N PHE A 102 19.03 -7.92 -20.27
CA PHE A 102 18.37 -9.19 -20.61
C PHE A 102 17.71 -9.87 -19.40
N SER A 103 17.94 -9.35 -18.18
CA SER A 103 17.37 -9.88 -16.94
C SER A 103 16.18 -9.05 -16.48
N HIS A 104 15.05 -9.70 -16.25
CA HIS A 104 13.82 -9.07 -15.79
C HIS A 104 13.31 -9.79 -14.54
N ASP A 105 13.01 -9.03 -13.48
CA ASP A 105 12.51 -9.60 -12.23
C ASP A 105 11.44 -8.69 -11.58
N ARG A 106 10.75 -9.23 -10.58
CA ARG A 106 9.81 -8.49 -9.73
C ARG A 106 10.17 -8.72 -8.28
N ARG A 107 10.72 -7.68 -7.64
CA ARG A 107 11.34 -7.79 -6.32
C ARG A 107 10.98 -6.60 -5.45
N ILE A 108 10.90 -6.87 -4.15
CA ILE A 108 10.65 -5.89 -3.11
C ILE A 108 11.92 -5.80 -2.24
N PHE A 109 12.42 -4.58 -2.07
CA PHE A 109 13.53 -4.23 -1.19
C PHE A 109 13.00 -3.37 -0.06
N GLN A 110 13.31 -3.73 1.19
CA GLN A 110 12.81 -3.05 2.38
C GLN A 110 13.95 -2.67 3.30
N HIS A 111 13.88 -1.46 3.85
CA HIS A 111 14.84 -0.93 4.82
C HIS A 111 16.28 -0.95 4.32
N LEU A 112 16.48 -0.64 3.02
CA LEU A 112 17.79 -0.55 2.38
C LEU A 112 17.98 0.83 1.74
N THR A 113 19.23 1.28 1.66
CA THR A 113 19.60 2.46 0.87
C THR A 113 19.74 2.11 -0.61
N VAL A 114 19.64 3.09 -1.51
CA VAL A 114 19.82 2.88 -2.97
C VAL A 114 21.14 2.16 -3.29
N PRO A 115 22.31 2.55 -2.73
CA PRO A 115 23.56 1.82 -2.95
C PRO A 115 23.51 0.35 -2.51
N GLN A 116 22.84 0.05 -1.39
CA GLN A 116 22.68 -1.33 -0.92
C GLN A 116 21.81 -2.16 -1.86
N ILE A 117 20.73 -1.57 -2.38
CA ILE A 117 19.85 -2.22 -3.37
C ILE A 117 20.62 -2.51 -4.65
N ILE A 118 21.30 -1.50 -5.22
CA ILE A 118 22.11 -1.67 -6.45
C ILE A 118 23.18 -2.73 -6.23
N ALA A 119 23.90 -2.72 -5.10
CA ALA A 119 24.91 -3.71 -4.79
C ALA A 119 24.34 -5.15 -4.72
N GLN A 120 23.12 -5.33 -4.19
CA GLN A 120 22.46 -6.64 -4.19
C GLN A 120 22.11 -7.11 -5.60
N VAL A 121 21.59 -6.22 -6.45
CA VAL A 121 21.27 -6.53 -7.86
C VAL A 121 22.54 -6.92 -8.63
N LEU A 122 23.62 -6.13 -8.51
CA LEU A 122 24.90 -6.41 -9.17
C LEU A 122 25.51 -7.75 -8.74
N LYS A 123 25.53 -8.03 -7.43
CA LYS A 123 26.05 -9.30 -6.89
C LYS A 123 25.23 -10.50 -7.34
N GLY A 124 23.90 -10.35 -7.47
CA GLY A 124 23.01 -11.38 -8.02
C GLY A 124 23.37 -11.79 -9.45
N HIS A 125 24.00 -10.89 -10.22
CA HIS A 125 24.50 -11.13 -11.58
C HIS A 125 25.99 -11.48 -11.66
N GLY A 126 26.61 -11.80 -10.53
CA GLY A 126 28.02 -12.17 -10.48
C GLY A 126 29.00 -11.00 -10.57
N ILE A 127 28.52 -9.74 -10.60
CA ILE A 127 29.37 -8.56 -10.51
C ILE A 127 29.73 -8.36 -9.03
N GLN A 128 30.92 -8.81 -8.65
CA GLN A 128 31.39 -8.81 -7.26
C GLN A 128 31.89 -7.43 -6.80
N SER A 129 32.16 -7.29 -5.50
CA SER A 129 32.48 -6.01 -4.85
C SER A 129 33.80 -5.35 -5.29
N ASP A 130 34.65 -6.08 -6.00
CA ASP A 130 35.87 -5.57 -6.64
C ASP A 130 35.60 -4.93 -8.01
N ALA A 131 34.45 -5.22 -8.64
CA ALA A 131 34.06 -4.70 -9.94
C ALA A 131 33.18 -3.43 -9.88
N PHE A 132 32.83 -2.94 -8.68
CA PHE A 132 32.12 -1.67 -8.51
C PHE A 132 32.48 -0.95 -7.21
N THR A 133 32.31 0.37 -7.18
CA THR A 133 32.51 1.20 -5.98
C THR A 133 31.48 2.31 -5.89
N PHE A 134 31.16 2.73 -4.66
CA PHE A 134 30.23 3.83 -4.38
C PHE A 134 30.95 4.97 -3.67
N HIS A 135 31.03 6.12 -4.36
CA HIS A 135 31.46 7.40 -3.81
C HIS A 135 30.26 8.33 -3.69
N VAL A 136 29.33 7.97 -2.81
CA VAL A 136 28.09 8.72 -2.62
C VAL A 136 27.98 9.25 -1.19
N SER A 137 27.38 10.42 -1.03
CA SER A 137 26.98 10.93 0.27
C SER A 137 25.93 10.04 0.94
N THR A 138 25.68 10.25 2.23
CA THR A 138 24.71 9.45 3.01
C THR A 138 23.33 9.45 2.35
N SER A 139 22.92 8.30 1.80
CA SER A 139 21.60 8.10 1.19
C SER A 139 20.57 7.72 2.25
N PRO A 140 19.31 8.18 2.14
CA PRO A 140 18.25 7.76 3.05
C PRO A 140 17.93 6.28 2.88
N VAL A 141 17.43 5.67 3.96
CA VAL A 141 16.93 4.30 3.94
C VAL A 141 15.52 4.32 3.37
N ARG A 142 15.25 3.54 2.33
CA ARG A 142 13.90 3.41 1.77
C ARG A 142 13.13 2.36 2.57
N ASP A 143 11.97 2.74 3.09
CA ASP A 143 11.06 1.82 3.78
C ASP A 143 10.58 0.71 2.83
N TYR A 144 10.33 1.05 1.57
CA TYR A 144 9.80 0.16 0.55
C TYR A 144 10.26 0.60 -0.84
N CYS A 145 10.85 -0.30 -1.61
CA CYS A 145 11.29 -0.04 -2.98
C CYS A 145 11.11 -1.28 -3.85
N THR A 146 10.44 -1.12 -4.98
CA THR A 146 9.96 -2.22 -5.82
C THR A 146 10.54 -2.10 -7.21
N GLN A 147 11.12 -3.20 -7.68
CA GLN A 147 11.38 -3.42 -9.10
C GLN A 147 10.14 -4.06 -9.72
N TYR A 148 9.52 -3.41 -10.69
CA TYR A 148 8.31 -3.92 -11.33
C TYR A 148 8.22 -3.54 -12.80
N GLY A 149 8.19 -4.55 -13.68
CA GLY A 149 8.00 -4.33 -15.12
C GLY A 149 9.17 -3.64 -15.80
N GLU A 150 10.38 -3.80 -15.28
CA GLU A 150 11.62 -3.20 -15.76
C GLU A 150 12.77 -4.21 -15.65
N SER A 151 13.73 -4.14 -16.56
CA SER A 151 14.96 -4.93 -16.50
C SER A 151 15.83 -4.54 -15.29
N ASP A 152 16.78 -5.39 -14.92
CA ASP A 152 17.70 -5.10 -13.83
C ASP A 152 18.57 -3.87 -14.12
N PHE A 153 18.89 -3.63 -15.40
CA PHE A 153 19.61 -2.45 -15.84
C PHE A 153 18.76 -1.18 -15.70
N GLU A 154 17.52 -1.20 -16.21
CA GLU A 154 16.59 -0.07 -16.09
C GLU A 154 16.29 0.27 -14.63
N PHE A 155 16.18 -0.75 -13.77
CA PHE A 155 16.00 -0.57 -12.33
C PHE A 155 17.18 0.19 -11.70
N VAL A 156 18.42 -0.24 -11.97
CA VAL A 156 19.63 0.46 -11.50
C VAL A 156 19.68 1.89 -12.05
N GLN A 157 19.40 2.06 -13.35
CA GLN A 157 19.41 3.37 -14.01
C GLN A 157 18.37 4.31 -13.41
N ARG A 158 17.17 3.82 -13.12
CA ARG A 158 16.10 4.58 -12.49
C ARG A 158 16.47 5.00 -11.07
N LEU A 159 16.97 4.09 -10.23
CA LEU A 159 17.38 4.41 -8.86
C LEU A 159 18.52 5.44 -8.84
N CYS A 160 19.51 5.29 -9.73
CA CYS A 160 20.56 6.28 -9.94
C CYS A 160 20.01 7.64 -10.37
N GLY A 161 19.05 7.64 -11.30
CA GLY A 161 18.35 8.84 -11.74
C GLY A 161 17.62 9.54 -10.60
N GLU A 162 16.84 8.82 -9.81
CA GLU A 162 16.06 9.34 -8.68
C GLU A 162 16.95 10.01 -7.62
N ASP A 163 18.03 9.35 -7.21
CA ASP A 163 18.93 9.85 -6.15
C ASP A 163 20.05 10.77 -6.68
N GLY A 164 20.14 10.95 -8.00
CA GLY A 164 21.13 11.82 -8.65
C GLY A 164 22.55 11.24 -8.66
N ILE A 165 22.67 9.92 -8.66
CA ILE A 165 23.94 9.18 -8.62
C ILE A 165 24.39 8.89 -10.05
N ALA A 166 25.41 9.61 -10.51
CA ALA A 166 26.08 9.34 -11.77
C ALA A 166 26.93 8.07 -11.69
N TRP A 167 27.22 7.48 -12.85
CA TRP A 167 28.13 6.35 -12.91
C TRP A 167 28.98 6.36 -14.18
N HIS A 168 30.18 5.81 -14.10
CA HIS A 168 31.11 5.68 -15.23
C HIS A 168 31.98 4.43 -15.05
N HIS A 169 32.76 4.08 -16.07
CA HIS A 169 33.67 2.94 -16.02
C HIS A 169 35.12 3.41 -15.95
N GLN A 170 35.92 2.74 -15.14
CA GLN A 170 37.38 2.86 -15.14
C GLN A 170 37.95 1.56 -15.69
N HIS A 171 38.87 1.66 -16.64
CA HIS A 171 39.40 0.50 -17.36
C HIS A 171 40.88 0.27 -17.02
N SER A 172 41.24 -0.99 -16.85
CA SER A 172 42.62 -1.48 -16.82
C SER A 172 42.75 -2.70 -17.74
N PRO A 173 43.97 -3.16 -18.05
CA PRO A 173 44.16 -4.41 -18.81
C PRO A 173 43.50 -5.64 -18.15
N GLU A 174 43.35 -5.63 -16.83
CA GLU A 174 42.81 -6.73 -16.04
C GLU A 174 41.28 -6.69 -15.88
N GLY A 175 40.64 -5.54 -16.09
CA GLY A 175 39.21 -5.38 -15.79
C GLY A 175 38.64 -3.98 -16.03
N HIS A 176 37.33 -3.84 -15.83
CA HIS A 176 36.69 -2.54 -15.69
C HIS A 176 35.93 -2.46 -14.37
N VAL A 177 35.98 -1.30 -13.72
CA VAL A 177 35.27 -1.02 -12.46
C VAL A 177 34.16 -0.02 -12.73
N LEU A 178 32.94 -0.35 -12.30
CA LEU A 178 31.79 0.54 -12.34
C LEU A 178 31.80 1.48 -11.12
N VAL A 179 31.95 2.78 -11.35
CA VAL A 179 32.11 3.78 -10.29
C VAL A 179 30.85 4.62 -10.19
N PHE A 180 30.17 4.58 -9.06
CA PHE A 180 29.01 5.42 -8.75
C PHE A 180 29.44 6.65 -7.95
N THR A 181 28.95 7.84 -8.32
CA THR A 181 29.24 9.10 -7.62
C THR A 181 28.07 10.06 -7.63
N ASP A 182 27.86 10.79 -6.53
CA ASP A 182 26.90 11.89 -6.44
C ASP A 182 27.56 13.27 -6.32
N ASP A 183 28.88 13.35 -6.38
CA ASP A 183 29.65 14.58 -6.25
C ASP A 183 30.79 14.64 -7.28
N GLN A 184 31.10 15.85 -7.74
CA GLN A 184 32.14 16.05 -8.74
C GLN A 184 33.54 15.75 -8.23
N THR A 185 33.78 15.86 -6.92
CA THR A 185 35.09 15.64 -6.30
C THR A 185 35.65 14.22 -6.50
N PHE A 186 34.79 13.24 -6.80
CA PHE A 186 35.18 11.85 -7.00
C PHE A 186 35.47 11.48 -8.46
N PHE A 187 35.25 12.38 -9.43
CA PHE A 187 35.68 12.13 -10.80
C PHE A 187 37.21 12.27 -10.92
N PRO A 188 37.91 11.28 -11.51
CA PRO A 188 39.36 11.34 -11.66
C PRO A 188 39.80 12.46 -12.59
N LYS A 189 41.04 12.94 -12.41
CA LYS A 189 41.66 13.98 -13.25
C LYS A 189 42.70 13.36 -14.19
N LEU A 190 42.56 13.64 -15.47
CA LEU A 190 43.53 13.36 -16.53
C LEU A 190 44.57 14.47 -16.61
N GLY A 191 45.64 14.21 -17.36
CA GLY A 191 46.68 15.21 -17.63
C GLY A 191 46.18 16.36 -18.52
N ALA A 192 46.91 17.47 -18.48
CA ALA A 192 46.66 18.60 -19.36
C ALA A 192 46.82 18.20 -20.84
N THR A 193 45.90 18.66 -21.68
CA THR A 193 45.93 18.43 -23.13
C THR A 193 45.90 19.79 -23.84
N PRO A 194 46.97 20.14 -24.59
CA PRO A 194 47.04 21.42 -25.28
C PRO A 194 46.08 21.47 -26.47
N TYR A 195 45.56 22.66 -26.75
CA TYR A 195 44.80 22.96 -27.94
C TYR A 195 45.74 23.39 -29.06
N GLN A 196 45.64 22.74 -30.22
CA GLN A 196 46.37 23.12 -31.42
C GLN A 196 45.44 22.97 -32.62
N GLN A 197 45.05 24.11 -33.21
CA GLN A 197 44.16 24.11 -34.37
C GLN A 197 44.75 23.28 -35.52
N ASP A 198 43.91 22.45 -36.13
CA ASP A 198 44.32 21.65 -37.28
C ASP A 198 44.83 22.55 -38.41
N SER A 199 46.07 22.30 -38.82
CA SER A 199 46.79 23.02 -39.88
C SER A 199 47.27 22.07 -40.98
N GLY A 200 46.84 20.80 -40.96
CA GLY A 200 47.31 19.76 -41.87
C GLY A 200 48.72 19.22 -41.55
N MET A 201 49.38 19.75 -40.51
CA MET A 201 50.64 19.20 -39.98
C MET A 201 50.37 18.30 -38.77
N VAL A 202 51.12 17.20 -38.66
CA VAL A 202 51.02 16.27 -37.53
C VAL A 202 51.63 16.93 -36.29
N ALA A 203 50.85 17.04 -35.22
CA ALA A 203 51.35 17.55 -33.94
C ALA A 203 52.41 16.61 -33.33
N GLU A 204 53.38 17.15 -32.60
CA GLU A 204 54.45 16.34 -31.97
C GLU A 204 53.95 15.51 -30.77
N HIS A 205 52.80 15.90 -30.20
CA HIS A 205 52.15 15.29 -29.04
C HIS A 205 50.63 15.29 -29.26
N PRO A 206 49.85 14.45 -28.55
CA PRO A 206 48.40 14.48 -28.68
C PRO A 206 47.80 15.81 -28.23
N VAL A 207 46.87 16.35 -29.02
CA VAL A 207 46.26 17.68 -28.88
C VAL A 207 44.74 17.63 -29.01
N VAL A 208 44.08 18.69 -28.56
CA VAL A 208 42.69 19.01 -28.96
C VAL A 208 42.76 19.88 -30.22
N SER A 209 42.26 19.38 -31.35
CA SER A 209 42.31 20.07 -32.64
C SER A 209 41.10 20.95 -32.91
N HIS A 210 39.97 20.62 -32.29
CA HIS A 210 38.73 21.39 -32.36
C HIS A 210 38.10 21.50 -30.98
N PHE A 211 37.62 22.68 -30.63
CA PHE A 211 36.89 22.92 -29.39
C PHE A 211 35.88 24.04 -29.58
N ALA A 212 34.60 23.71 -29.44
CA ALA A 212 33.48 24.64 -29.53
C ALA A 212 32.66 24.55 -28.24
N SER A 213 32.19 25.67 -27.71
CA SER A 213 31.32 25.70 -26.54
C SER A 213 30.03 26.45 -26.84
N GLY A 214 28.90 25.92 -26.41
CA GLY A 214 27.60 26.53 -26.53
C GLY A 214 26.89 26.68 -25.19
N VAL A 215 25.94 27.61 -25.13
CA VAL A 215 25.00 27.75 -24.00
C VAL A 215 23.56 27.57 -24.48
N ARG A 216 22.69 27.06 -23.62
CA ARG A 216 21.29 26.76 -23.95
C ARG A 216 20.34 27.24 -22.86
N THR A 217 19.15 27.69 -23.22
CA THR A 217 18.10 28.05 -22.25
C THR A 217 17.65 26.81 -21.47
N ARG A 218 17.55 26.92 -20.14
CA ARG A 218 17.12 25.85 -19.23
C ARG A 218 16.19 26.37 -18.16
N THR A 219 15.53 25.42 -17.49
CA THR A 219 14.77 25.63 -16.25
C THR A 219 15.59 26.48 -15.26
N SER A 220 14.94 27.49 -14.67
CA SER A 220 15.54 28.37 -13.67
C SER A 220 15.05 28.03 -12.26
N THR A 221 13.87 27.43 -12.12
CA THR A 221 13.30 27.04 -10.82
C THR A 221 12.84 25.59 -10.83
N THR A 222 13.07 24.87 -9.74
CA THR A 222 12.46 23.56 -9.50
C THR A 222 11.75 23.52 -8.17
N THR A 223 10.52 23.00 -8.17
CA THR A 223 9.69 22.85 -6.98
C THR A 223 9.28 21.40 -6.81
N ARG A 224 9.43 20.87 -5.60
CA ARG A 224 9.15 19.46 -5.25
C ARG A 224 8.17 19.43 -4.08
N ARG A 225 7.12 18.64 -4.21
CA ARG A 225 6.06 18.56 -3.21
C ARG A 225 5.66 17.13 -2.91
N ASP A 226 5.22 16.88 -1.67
CA ASP A 226 4.69 15.60 -1.24
C ASP A 226 3.53 15.74 -0.26
N TYR A 227 2.95 14.60 0.12
CA TYR A 227 1.97 14.48 1.18
C TYR A 227 2.37 13.38 2.18
N ASP A 228 2.42 13.74 3.46
CA ASP A 228 2.66 12.82 4.56
C ASP A 228 1.39 12.69 5.41
N PHE A 229 0.80 11.50 5.40
CA PHE A 229 -0.43 11.23 6.15
C PHE A 229 -0.24 11.31 7.67
N ARG A 230 1.00 11.18 8.18
CA ARG A 230 1.30 11.35 9.62
C ARG A 230 1.36 12.82 10.03
N ARG A 231 1.58 13.72 9.07
CA ARG A 231 1.63 15.18 9.25
C ARG A 231 0.76 15.88 8.19
N PRO A 232 -0.56 15.60 8.15
CA PRO A 232 -1.41 15.98 7.02
C PRO A 232 -1.58 17.49 6.82
N SER A 233 -1.40 18.29 7.88
CA SER A 233 -1.47 19.76 7.82
C SER A 233 -0.15 20.43 7.46
N LEU A 234 0.96 19.68 7.41
CA LEU A 234 2.28 20.21 7.08
C LEU A 234 2.43 20.33 5.56
N LEU A 235 2.72 21.53 5.06
CA LEU A 235 3.10 21.74 3.67
C LEU A 235 4.51 21.18 3.44
N LEU A 236 4.59 20.00 2.83
CA LEU A 236 5.86 19.41 2.40
C LEU A 236 6.20 19.91 0.99
N GLU A 237 6.87 21.06 0.93
CA GLU A 237 7.30 21.69 -0.32
C GLU A 237 8.75 22.19 -0.19
N SER A 238 9.53 22.05 -1.27
CA SER A 238 10.86 22.63 -1.35
C SER A 238 11.13 23.19 -2.74
N ARG A 239 11.78 24.36 -2.78
CA ARG A 239 12.05 25.13 -4.00
C ARG A 239 13.53 25.50 -4.07
N PHE A 240 14.10 25.44 -5.28
CA PHE A 240 15.44 25.92 -5.57
C PHE A 240 15.44 26.70 -6.88
N THR A 241 16.05 27.88 -6.88
CA THR A 241 16.03 28.84 -8.00
C THR A 241 17.46 29.27 -8.33
N ALA A 242 17.83 29.24 -9.62
CA ALA A 242 19.03 29.86 -10.14
C ALA A 242 18.72 31.27 -10.67
N GLU A 243 19.67 32.18 -10.54
CA GLU A 243 19.58 33.55 -11.06
C GLU A 243 19.68 33.56 -12.60
N PHE A 244 18.56 33.32 -13.29
CA PHE A 244 18.49 33.23 -14.75
C PHE A 244 17.12 33.67 -15.29
N SER A 245 17.10 34.23 -16.51
CA SER A 245 15.89 34.67 -17.23
C SER A 245 15.76 33.96 -18.59
N PRO A 246 14.54 33.61 -19.04
CA PRO A 246 13.24 33.83 -18.40
C PRO A 246 13.01 32.90 -17.20
N GLU A 247 12.03 33.25 -16.36
CA GLU A 247 11.58 32.38 -15.27
C GLU A 247 10.86 31.15 -15.85
N LEU A 248 11.47 29.97 -15.69
CA LEU A 248 10.96 28.70 -16.17
C LEU A 248 10.99 27.71 -15.00
N GLU A 249 9.83 27.17 -14.64
CA GLU A 249 9.65 26.28 -13.49
C GLU A 249 9.35 24.83 -13.90
N ASP A 250 10.02 23.90 -13.23
CA ASP A 250 9.66 22.46 -13.20
C ASP A 250 9.10 22.10 -11.83
N TYR A 251 7.78 21.95 -11.75
CA TYR A 251 7.04 21.53 -10.58
C TYR A 251 6.71 20.03 -10.65
N ARG A 252 6.97 19.28 -9.57
CA ARG A 252 6.61 17.85 -9.47
C ARG A 252 5.97 17.46 -8.15
N TYR A 253 4.97 16.60 -8.25
CA TYR A 253 4.27 15.91 -7.17
C TYR A 253 3.84 14.52 -7.68
N PRO A 254 3.89 13.47 -6.86
CA PRO A 254 4.49 13.38 -5.52
C PRO A 254 6.00 13.09 -5.60
N VAL A 255 6.76 13.42 -4.55
CA VAL A 255 8.22 13.13 -4.46
C VAL A 255 8.57 12.84 -3.00
N LEU A 256 9.29 11.77 -2.70
CA LEU A 256 9.60 11.37 -1.31
C LEU A 256 10.39 12.44 -0.54
N ILE A 257 9.69 13.23 0.29
CA ILE A 257 10.28 14.26 1.16
C ILE A 257 10.13 13.85 2.63
N GLU A 258 11.17 13.23 3.18
CA GLU A 258 11.20 12.83 4.60
C GLU A 258 11.32 14.05 5.53
N ASN A 259 12.20 14.98 5.17
CA ASN A 259 12.56 16.16 5.95
C ASN A 259 12.99 17.33 5.05
N GLU A 260 13.11 18.53 5.64
CA GLU A 260 13.48 19.74 4.91
C GLU A 260 14.84 19.66 4.20
N LYS A 261 15.84 19.04 4.84
CA LYS A 261 17.19 18.90 4.27
C LYS A 261 17.14 18.08 2.98
N ARG A 262 16.43 16.96 2.99
CA ARG A 262 16.22 16.11 1.81
C ARG A 262 15.40 16.83 0.75
N GLY A 263 14.34 17.55 1.14
CA GLY A 263 13.55 18.37 0.20
C GLY A 263 14.41 19.38 -0.56
N ARG A 264 15.26 20.13 0.15
CA ARG A 264 16.19 21.09 -0.48
C ARG A 264 17.21 20.41 -1.38
N GLN A 265 17.73 19.26 -0.97
CA GLN A 265 18.64 18.46 -1.80
C GLN A 265 17.98 18.02 -3.11
N LEU A 266 16.75 17.49 -3.05
CA LEU A 266 16.01 17.01 -4.23
C LEU A 266 15.67 18.15 -5.20
N ALA A 267 15.24 19.30 -4.69
CA ALA A 267 15.01 20.49 -5.51
C ALA A 267 16.33 20.95 -6.18
N ARG A 268 17.42 21.07 -5.42
CA ARG A 268 18.73 21.44 -5.98
C ARG A 268 19.20 20.44 -7.05
N GLN A 269 19.18 19.13 -6.76
CA GLN A 269 19.59 18.09 -7.71
C GLN A 269 18.72 18.09 -8.97
N ALA A 270 17.43 18.41 -8.86
CA ALA A 270 16.57 18.57 -10.02
C ALA A 270 17.00 19.75 -10.90
N LEU A 271 17.34 20.90 -10.30
CA LEU A 271 17.82 22.04 -11.06
C LEU A 271 19.18 21.76 -11.71
N GLU A 272 20.10 21.14 -10.97
CA GLU A 272 21.40 20.66 -11.48
C GLU A 272 21.21 19.74 -12.70
N ARG A 273 20.24 18.81 -12.64
CA ARG A 273 19.89 17.92 -13.76
C ARG A 273 19.42 18.67 -14.99
N HIS A 274 18.47 19.61 -14.84
CA HIS A 274 18.02 20.44 -15.97
C HIS A 274 19.13 21.30 -16.55
N ARG A 275 20.13 21.67 -15.74
CA ARG A 275 21.20 22.57 -16.14
C ARG A 275 22.51 21.85 -16.48
N CYS A 276 22.57 20.53 -16.46
CA CYS A 276 23.79 19.79 -16.76
C CYS A 276 24.31 20.09 -18.17
N ASP A 277 23.42 20.31 -19.14
CA ASP A 277 23.74 20.69 -20.51
C ASP A 277 23.38 22.16 -20.82
N TYR A 278 23.40 23.01 -19.79
CA TYR A 278 23.28 24.47 -19.93
C TYR A 278 24.48 25.03 -20.69
N GLN A 279 25.70 24.61 -20.33
CA GLN A 279 26.94 24.95 -21.01
C GLN A 279 27.67 23.67 -21.37
N VAL A 280 27.81 23.40 -22.67
CA VAL A 280 28.44 22.19 -23.19
C VAL A 280 29.54 22.58 -24.16
N ALA A 281 30.66 21.89 -24.07
CA ALA A 281 31.72 21.91 -25.06
C ALA A 281 31.70 20.63 -25.90
N GLU A 282 31.98 20.77 -27.19
CA GLU A 282 32.22 19.69 -28.13
C GLU A 282 33.63 19.85 -28.70
N GLY A 283 34.38 18.76 -28.77
CA GLY A 283 35.76 18.81 -29.25
C GLY A 283 36.20 17.58 -30.03
N GLN A 284 37.33 17.72 -30.71
CA GLN A 284 38.01 16.65 -31.43
C GLN A 284 39.46 16.59 -30.97
N SER A 285 39.99 15.38 -30.78
CA SER A 285 41.34 15.17 -30.27
C SER A 285 41.92 13.85 -30.75
N ASP A 286 43.24 13.70 -30.73
CA ASP A 286 43.97 12.45 -30.89
C ASP A 286 44.52 11.91 -29.55
N GLN A 287 44.13 12.51 -28.42
CA GLN A 287 44.55 12.10 -27.08
C GLN A 287 43.92 10.76 -26.65
N PRO A 288 44.69 9.66 -26.53
CA PRO A 288 44.15 8.34 -26.22
C PRO A 288 43.68 8.16 -24.77
N CYS A 289 44.02 9.08 -23.86
CA CYS A 289 43.64 8.97 -22.44
C CYS A 289 42.28 9.58 -22.09
N LEU A 290 41.62 10.31 -23.01
CA LEU A 290 40.31 10.91 -22.73
C LEU A 290 39.29 9.80 -22.45
N ARG A 291 38.59 9.92 -21.31
CA ARG A 291 37.58 8.97 -20.86
C ARG A 291 36.34 9.66 -20.31
N SER A 292 35.17 9.09 -20.56
CA SER A 292 33.93 9.59 -19.93
C SER A 292 34.02 9.50 -18.39
N GLY A 293 33.41 10.44 -17.68
CA GLY A 293 33.49 10.49 -16.22
C GLY A 293 34.86 10.90 -15.68
N HIS A 294 35.70 11.53 -16.52
CA HIS A 294 36.98 12.08 -16.09
C HIS A 294 37.06 13.57 -16.40
N PHE A 295 37.79 14.30 -15.56
CA PHE A 295 38.17 15.66 -15.84
C PHE A 295 39.42 15.69 -16.72
N PHE A 296 39.47 16.60 -17.68
CA PHE A 296 40.72 16.96 -18.36
C PHE A 296 40.94 18.47 -18.31
N ASP A 297 42.21 18.88 -18.29
CA ASP A 297 42.60 20.29 -18.29
C ASP A 297 42.95 20.72 -19.72
N LEU A 298 42.16 21.62 -20.31
CA LEU A 298 42.43 22.18 -21.62
C LEU A 298 43.41 23.34 -21.47
N THR A 299 44.53 23.30 -22.19
CA THR A 299 45.54 24.36 -22.17
C THR A 299 45.77 24.94 -23.56
N GLU A 300 46.40 26.11 -23.65
CA GLU A 300 46.83 26.75 -24.91
C GLU A 300 45.69 27.13 -25.90
N HIS A 301 44.42 27.08 -25.48
CA HIS A 301 43.31 27.55 -26.31
C HIS A 301 43.35 29.09 -26.44
N PRO A 302 43.19 29.67 -27.66
CA PRO A 302 43.27 31.13 -27.88
C PRO A 302 42.30 31.95 -27.03
N ARG A 303 41.10 31.41 -26.78
CA ARG A 303 40.15 31.97 -25.80
C ARG A 303 40.52 31.51 -24.40
N LYS A 304 41.02 32.44 -23.57
CA LYS A 304 41.45 32.17 -22.19
C LYS A 304 40.39 31.51 -21.32
N THR A 305 39.11 31.84 -21.52
CA THR A 305 37.97 31.30 -20.78
C THR A 305 37.71 29.81 -21.03
N HIS A 306 38.25 29.24 -22.11
CA HIS A 306 38.14 27.80 -22.37
C HIS A 306 39.26 27.01 -21.69
N ASN A 307 40.36 27.65 -21.30
CA ASN A 307 41.45 26.98 -20.62
C ASN A 307 41.04 26.70 -19.16
N GLY A 308 41.12 25.44 -18.76
CA GLY A 308 40.69 24.99 -17.46
C GLY A 308 40.11 23.59 -17.48
N LEU A 309 39.47 23.22 -16.38
CA LEU A 309 39.03 21.87 -16.10
C LEU A 309 37.61 21.58 -16.66
N TRP A 310 37.49 20.50 -17.43
CA TRP A 310 36.26 20.07 -18.09
C TRP A 310 35.95 18.61 -17.79
N LEU A 311 34.72 18.31 -17.37
CA LEU A 311 34.22 16.94 -17.18
C LEU A 311 33.78 16.35 -18.51
N LEU A 312 34.40 15.25 -18.94
CA LEU A 312 34.02 14.52 -20.14
C LEU A 312 32.71 13.77 -19.93
N LEU A 313 31.64 14.21 -20.59
CA LEU A 313 30.34 13.55 -20.57
C LEU A 313 30.31 12.33 -21.48
N SER A 314 30.85 12.46 -22.69
CA SER A 314 30.95 11.37 -23.65
C SER A 314 32.23 11.45 -24.47
N VAL A 315 32.74 10.30 -24.88
CA VAL A 315 33.89 10.17 -25.78
C VAL A 315 33.53 9.12 -26.83
N THR A 316 33.62 9.49 -28.09
CA THR A 316 33.49 8.60 -29.25
C THR A 316 34.88 8.34 -29.80
N HIS A 317 35.30 7.08 -29.78
CA HIS A 317 36.63 6.64 -30.18
C HIS A 317 36.58 6.08 -31.61
N THR A 318 37.50 6.50 -32.47
CA THR A 318 37.66 5.94 -33.81
C THR A 318 39.13 5.65 -34.05
N GLY A 319 39.46 4.40 -34.36
CA GLY A 319 40.81 3.96 -34.71
C GLY A 319 40.82 3.23 -36.05
N ARG A 320 41.85 3.49 -36.88
CA ARG A 320 42.09 2.77 -38.14
C ARG A 320 43.56 2.40 -38.30
N GLN A 321 43.81 1.16 -38.70
CA GLN A 321 45.14 0.59 -38.89
C GLN A 321 45.15 -0.29 -40.15
N PRO A 322 45.12 0.30 -41.35
CA PRO A 322 45.12 -0.47 -42.60
C PRO A 322 46.38 -1.31 -42.81
N GLN A 323 47.49 -1.01 -42.10
CA GLN A 323 48.75 -1.75 -42.14
C GLN A 323 48.58 -3.25 -41.92
N VAL A 324 47.58 -3.68 -41.14
CA VAL A 324 47.37 -5.11 -40.83
C VAL A 324 46.90 -5.93 -42.04
N LEU A 325 46.43 -5.27 -43.09
CA LEU A 325 46.00 -5.92 -44.34
C LEU A 325 47.18 -6.29 -45.25
N GLU A 326 48.38 -5.73 -45.03
CA GLU A 326 49.60 -5.98 -45.80
C GLU A 326 49.34 -5.93 -47.33
N GLU A 327 49.55 -7.01 -48.08
CA GLU A 327 49.35 -7.07 -49.54
C GLU A 327 47.86 -7.19 -49.97
N SER A 328 46.93 -7.31 -49.01
CA SER A 328 45.49 -7.51 -49.26
C SER A 328 44.66 -6.22 -49.19
N VAL A 329 45.28 -5.06 -49.42
CA VAL A 329 44.55 -3.78 -49.50
C VAL A 329 43.65 -3.79 -50.74
N THR A 330 42.38 -4.14 -50.55
CA THR A 330 41.33 -3.83 -51.51
C THR A 330 41.15 -2.31 -51.55
N SER A 331 41.21 -1.71 -52.73
CA SER A 331 41.16 -0.27 -53.01
C SER A 331 39.85 0.45 -52.61
N ASP A 332 39.00 -0.17 -51.81
CA ASP A 332 37.59 0.15 -51.69
C ASP A 332 37.21 0.66 -50.28
N VAL A 333 37.91 1.68 -49.79
CA VAL A 333 37.30 2.64 -48.83
C VAL A 333 38.12 3.92 -48.84
N ASN A 334 37.74 4.89 -49.68
CA ASN A 334 38.07 6.29 -49.42
C ASN A 334 37.01 6.81 -48.45
N PRO A 335 37.29 6.95 -47.14
CA PRO A 335 36.33 7.54 -46.22
C PRO A 335 35.98 8.96 -46.65
N GLU A 336 34.71 9.34 -46.51
CA GLU A 336 34.21 10.67 -46.89
C GLU A 336 34.96 11.81 -46.17
N ASP A 337 35.51 11.54 -44.98
CA ASP A 337 36.24 12.50 -44.15
C ASP A 337 37.77 12.39 -44.26
N GLY A 338 38.29 11.53 -45.14
CA GLY A 338 39.72 11.37 -45.39
C GLY A 338 40.53 10.71 -44.26
N PHE A 339 39.90 10.22 -43.17
CA PHE A 339 40.60 9.57 -42.07
C PHE A 339 40.97 8.11 -42.38
N THR A 340 42.22 7.90 -42.79
CA THR A 340 42.70 6.61 -43.30
C THR A 340 43.50 5.81 -42.28
N GLN A 341 44.14 6.47 -41.31
CA GLN A 341 44.98 5.82 -40.30
C GLN A 341 45.07 6.64 -39.01
N GLY A 342 45.26 5.95 -37.88
CA GLY A 342 45.59 6.52 -36.59
C GLY A 342 44.42 6.41 -35.62
N TYR A 343 44.51 7.15 -34.52
CA TYR A 343 43.45 7.27 -33.53
C TYR A 343 42.98 8.71 -33.45
N ARG A 344 41.67 8.88 -33.32
CA ARG A 344 41.04 10.14 -32.96
C ARG A 344 39.82 9.88 -32.09
N ASN A 345 39.37 10.91 -31.41
CA ASN A 345 38.12 10.91 -30.68
C ASN A 345 37.36 12.22 -30.88
N ARG A 346 36.05 12.14 -30.66
CA ARG A 346 35.19 13.29 -30.44
C ARG A 346 34.65 13.21 -29.02
N PHE A 347 34.59 14.33 -28.32
CA PHE A 347 34.08 14.34 -26.97
C PHE A 347 33.08 15.47 -26.75
N SER A 348 32.20 15.26 -25.76
CA SER A 348 31.40 16.32 -25.18
C SER A 348 31.79 16.51 -23.72
N ALA A 349 31.81 17.74 -23.24
CA ALA A 349 32.25 18.06 -21.88
C ALA A 349 31.49 19.22 -21.27
N ILE A 350 31.46 19.29 -19.95
CA ILE A 350 30.89 20.41 -19.18
C ILE A 350 31.95 21.01 -18.26
N PRO A 351 31.84 22.31 -17.90
CA PRO A 351 32.76 22.93 -16.96
C PRO A 351 32.75 22.25 -15.59
N TRP A 352 33.86 22.32 -14.85
CA TRP A 352 34.01 21.69 -13.53
C TRP A 352 33.06 22.18 -12.43
N ASP A 353 32.45 23.34 -12.57
CA ASP A 353 31.48 23.90 -11.63
C ASP A 353 30.03 23.43 -11.92
N MET A 354 29.81 22.76 -13.06
CA MET A 354 28.51 22.20 -13.44
C MET A 354 28.35 20.76 -12.96
N HIS A 355 27.37 20.53 -12.08
CA HIS A 355 27.15 19.21 -11.49
C HIS A 355 26.33 18.33 -12.44
N PHE A 356 26.93 17.25 -12.93
CA PHE A 356 26.20 16.25 -13.71
C PHE A 356 25.23 15.46 -12.81
N ARG A 357 23.97 15.36 -13.25
CA ARG A 357 22.96 14.49 -12.66
C ARG A 357 22.36 13.64 -13.77
N PRO A 358 22.26 12.31 -13.60
CA PRO A 358 21.67 11.45 -14.62
C PRO A 358 20.23 11.84 -14.92
N PRO A 359 19.74 11.61 -16.15
CA PRO A 359 18.34 11.82 -16.48
C PRO A 359 17.42 10.94 -15.61
N LEU A 360 16.22 11.45 -15.32
CA LEU A 360 15.18 10.65 -14.66
C LEU A 360 14.61 9.65 -15.66
N CYS A 361 14.67 8.37 -15.33
CA CYS A 361 14.07 7.31 -16.14
C CYS A 361 12.65 7.05 -15.63
N PRO A 362 11.59 7.36 -16.42
CA PRO A 362 10.23 7.05 -16.01
C PRO A 362 10.06 5.53 -15.94
N ARG A 363 9.25 5.07 -14.99
CA ARG A 363 8.80 3.68 -14.99
C ARG A 363 7.99 3.42 -16.27
N THR A 364 8.33 2.36 -16.99
CA THR A 364 7.64 1.96 -18.23
C THR A 364 6.24 1.41 -17.96
N THR A 365 6.06 0.73 -16.81
CA THR A 365 4.80 0.10 -16.43
C THR A 365 4.14 0.84 -15.27
N GLN A 366 2.90 1.27 -15.46
CA GLN A 366 2.05 1.78 -14.38
C GLN A 366 1.27 0.64 -13.75
N LEU A 367 1.34 0.52 -12.43
CA LEU A 367 0.59 -0.48 -11.68
C LEU A 367 -0.72 0.13 -11.21
N VAL A 368 -1.88 -0.35 -11.69
CA VAL A 368 -3.17 0.26 -11.31
C VAL A 368 -3.69 -0.38 -10.02
N SER A 369 -4.16 -1.61 -10.13
CA SER A 369 -4.64 -2.40 -9.01
C SER A 369 -4.32 -3.87 -9.20
N GLN A 370 -4.08 -4.56 -8.10
CA GLN A 370 -3.87 -6.02 -8.06
C GLN A 370 -4.52 -6.59 -6.81
N THR A 371 -4.69 -7.91 -6.76
CA THR A 371 -5.07 -8.57 -5.52
C THR A 371 -3.83 -9.01 -4.75
N ALA A 372 -3.94 -9.03 -3.42
CA ALA A 372 -2.90 -9.48 -2.52
C ALA A 372 -3.53 -10.21 -1.33
N ARG A 373 -2.75 -11.06 -0.66
CA ARG A 373 -3.18 -11.75 0.55
C ARG A 373 -2.69 -11.00 1.77
N VAL A 374 -3.55 -10.75 2.76
CA VAL A 374 -3.13 -10.14 4.04
C VAL A 374 -2.26 -11.12 4.82
N THR A 375 -1.13 -10.63 5.34
CA THR A 375 -0.13 -11.42 6.07
C THR A 375 0.18 -10.81 7.44
N GLY A 376 0.80 -11.61 8.32
CA GLY A 376 1.21 -11.19 9.65
C GLY A 376 1.98 -12.31 10.38
N PRO A 377 2.29 -12.11 11.67
CA PRO A 377 3.02 -13.08 12.48
C PRO A 377 2.26 -14.42 12.61
N PRO A 378 2.98 -15.53 12.83
CA PRO A 378 2.35 -16.83 13.01
C PRO A 378 1.49 -16.86 14.28
N GLY A 379 0.26 -17.36 14.16
CA GLY A 379 -0.68 -17.51 15.28
C GLY A 379 -1.60 -16.31 15.54
N GLU A 380 -1.43 -15.21 14.80
CA GLU A 380 -2.34 -14.07 14.87
C GLU A 380 -3.45 -14.16 13.82
N GLU A 381 -4.64 -13.63 14.13
CA GLU A 381 -5.75 -13.49 13.17
C GLU A 381 -5.82 -12.07 12.58
N ILE A 382 -5.36 -11.07 13.34
CA ILE A 382 -5.44 -9.65 13.00
C ILE A 382 -4.11 -9.01 13.34
N TYR A 383 -3.45 -8.43 12.34
CA TYR A 383 -2.17 -7.72 12.50
C TYR A 383 -2.26 -6.35 11.85
N CYS A 384 -2.44 -5.32 12.67
CA CYS A 384 -2.50 -3.93 12.23
C CYS A 384 -1.76 -2.98 13.17
N ASP A 385 -1.42 -1.79 12.69
CA ASP A 385 -0.79 -0.74 13.49
C ASP A 385 -1.80 0.33 14.00
N GLU A 386 -1.28 1.40 14.61
CA GLU A 386 -2.08 2.50 15.17
C GLU A 386 -2.97 3.23 14.15
N TYR A 387 -2.69 3.09 12.85
CA TYR A 387 -3.45 3.68 11.76
C TYR A 387 -4.39 2.68 11.07
N GLY A 388 -4.52 1.46 11.60
CA GLY A 388 -5.29 0.39 10.98
C GLY A 388 -4.69 -0.13 9.67
N ARG A 389 -3.39 0.08 9.45
CA ARG A 389 -2.67 -0.44 8.28
C ARG A 389 -2.41 -1.93 8.46
N VAL A 390 -2.37 -2.68 7.36
CA VAL A 390 -2.05 -4.12 7.37
C VAL A 390 -0.88 -4.40 6.44
N LYS A 391 -0.32 -5.61 6.52
CA LYS A 391 0.70 -6.11 5.60
C LYS A 391 0.09 -7.12 4.64
N VAL A 392 0.68 -7.21 3.45
CA VAL A 392 0.19 -8.08 2.39
C VAL A 392 1.34 -8.81 1.70
N GLU A 393 0.99 -9.85 0.97
CA GLU A 393 1.87 -10.56 0.06
C GLU A 393 1.26 -10.52 -1.33
N LEU A 394 2.04 -10.03 -2.29
CA LEU A 394 1.64 -9.90 -3.68
C LEU A 394 1.93 -11.22 -4.42
N PRO A 395 1.04 -11.69 -5.33
CA PRO A 395 1.19 -13.00 -5.97
C PRO A 395 2.45 -13.16 -6.84
N TRP A 396 3.10 -12.07 -7.21
CA TRP A 396 4.33 -12.08 -8.01
C TRP A 396 5.60 -11.95 -7.15
N ASP A 397 5.49 -11.74 -5.84
CA ASP A 397 6.64 -11.68 -4.95
C ASP A 397 7.19 -13.09 -4.71
N ARG A 398 8.35 -13.37 -5.29
CA ARG A 398 9.02 -14.68 -5.23
C ARG A 398 9.73 -14.94 -3.90
N ALA A 399 9.80 -13.95 -3.00
CA ALA A 399 10.34 -14.18 -1.67
C ALA A 399 9.43 -15.10 -0.85
N GLU A 400 8.11 -15.13 -1.16
CA GLU A 400 7.09 -16.01 -0.59
C GLU A 400 7.19 -16.16 0.95
N LEU A 401 7.47 -15.04 1.62
CA LEU A 401 7.76 -15.03 3.05
C LEU A 401 6.53 -15.38 3.89
N ASN A 402 5.31 -15.11 3.37
CA ASN A 402 4.03 -15.32 4.02
C ASN A 402 4.02 -14.91 5.52
N SER A 403 4.58 -13.73 5.81
CA SER A 403 4.83 -13.24 7.17
C SER A 403 4.73 -11.72 7.29
N GLU A 404 4.97 -11.17 8.48
CA GLU A 404 5.06 -9.74 8.75
C GLU A 404 6.20 -9.03 8.00
N LYS A 405 7.04 -9.75 7.26
CA LYS A 405 8.13 -9.19 6.45
C LYS A 405 7.79 -9.09 4.95
N SER A 406 6.61 -9.54 4.54
CA SER A 406 6.22 -9.61 3.11
C SER A 406 6.08 -8.22 2.47
N SER A 407 5.64 -7.20 3.23
CA SER A 407 5.49 -5.84 2.72
C SER A 407 5.73 -4.76 3.78
N CYS A 408 5.71 -3.51 3.32
CA CYS A 408 5.49 -2.35 4.16
C CYS A 408 4.06 -2.33 4.72
N TRP A 409 3.75 -1.32 5.54
CA TRP A 409 2.41 -1.09 6.05
C TRP A 409 1.51 -0.38 5.02
N LEU A 410 0.45 -1.05 4.58
CA LEU A 410 -0.52 -0.52 3.61
C LEU A 410 -1.71 0.10 4.32
N ARG A 411 -2.07 1.33 3.94
CA ARG A 411 -3.33 1.95 4.38
C ARG A 411 -4.52 1.21 3.80
N VAL A 412 -5.56 1.06 4.62
CA VAL A 412 -6.84 0.46 4.22
C VAL A 412 -7.85 1.56 4.00
N SER A 413 -8.47 1.58 2.83
CA SER A 413 -9.56 2.50 2.53
C SER A 413 -10.78 2.17 3.38
N SER A 414 -11.39 3.20 3.95
CA SER A 414 -12.65 3.09 4.67
C SER A 414 -13.78 3.66 3.82
N SER A 415 -14.98 3.09 3.93
CA SER A 415 -16.18 3.63 3.30
C SER A 415 -16.57 5.01 3.85
N TRP A 416 -16.13 5.35 5.07
CA TRP A 416 -16.39 6.65 5.70
C TRP A 416 -15.36 6.92 6.80
N ALA A 417 -14.59 8.00 6.68
CA ALA A 417 -13.56 8.35 7.68
C ALA A 417 -13.56 9.85 7.98
N GLY A 418 -13.60 10.20 9.26
CA GLY A 418 -13.50 11.57 9.77
C GLY A 418 -12.73 11.63 11.09
N GLN A 419 -12.67 12.82 11.69
CA GLN A 419 -12.00 13.01 12.98
C GLN A 419 -12.80 12.32 14.10
N GLU A 420 -12.35 11.15 14.53
CA GLU A 420 -12.98 10.32 15.59
C GLU A 420 -14.37 9.74 15.24
N PHE A 421 -14.74 9.71 13.96
CA PHE A 421 -15.96 9.04 13.49
C PHE A 421 -15.75 8.35 12.13
N GLY A 422 -16.60 7.37 11.82
CA GLY A 422 -16.57 6.66 10.54
C GLY A 422 -16.75 5.15 10.69
N ALA A 423 -16.44 4.43 9.61
CA ALA A 423 -16.43 2.98 9.56
C ALA A 423 -14.99 2.46 9.66
N VAL A 424 -14.77 1.41 10.46
CA VAL A 424 -13.46 0.76 10.57
C VAL A 424 -13.67 -0.75 10.42
N THR A 425 -13.12 -1.32 9.35
CA THR A 425 -13.12 -2.76 9.10
C THR A 425 -11.71 -3.17 8.71
N ILE A 426 -10.99 -3.83 9.62
CA ILE A 426 -9.60 -4.22 9.41
C ILE A 426 -9.55 -5.58 8.71
N PRO A 427 -8.93 -5.68 7.52
CA PRO A 427 -8.70 -6.96 6.86
C PRO A 427 -7.87 -7.89 7.77
N ARG A 428 -8.32 -9.14 7.89
CA ARG A 428 -7.68 -10.18 8.71
C ARG A 428 -6.65 -10.95 7.89
N ILE A 429 -5.70 -11.58 8.58
CA ILE A 429 -4.68 -12.44 7.94
C ILE A 429 -5.38 -13.53 7.13
N GLY A 430 -4.92 -13.74 5.89
CA GLY A 430 -5.49 -14.68 4.93
C GLY A 430 -6.60 -14.11 4.03
N MET A 431 -7.15 -12.93 4.34
CA MET A 431 -8.11 -12.27 3.44
C MET A 431 -7.45 -11.82 2.14
N GLU A 432 -8.19 -11.91 1.03
CA GLU A 432 -7.78 -11.34 -0.25
C GLU A 432 -8.28 -9.89 -0.37
N VAL A 433 -7.34 -8.99 -0.63
CA VAL A 433 -7.56 -7.54 -0.71
C VAL A 433 -7.19 -7.02 -2.09
N VAL A 434 -7.84 -5.94 -2.51
CA VAL A 434 -7.46 -5.18 -3.70
C VAL A 434 -6.50 -4.07 -3.28
N VAL A 435 -5.28 -4.09 -3.81
CA VAL A 435 -4.25 -3.08 -3.62
C VAL A 435 -4.21 -2.19 -4.85
N THR A 436 -4.47 -0.90 -4.66
CA THR A 436 -4.28 0.16 -5.65
C THR A 436 -2.97 0.89 -5.38
N PHE A 437 -2.25 1.28 -6.42
CA PHE A 437 -0.98 1.97 -6.31
C PHE A 437 -1.15 3.44 -6.70
N LEU A 438 -0.86 4.35 -5.76
CA LEU A 438 -1.10 5.79 -5.95
C LEU A 438 -0.20 6.34 -7.05
N GLU A 439 -0.75 7.09 -8.00
CA GLU A 439 -0.06 7.58 -9.22
C GLU A 439 0.54 6.44 -10.08
N GLY A 440 0.08 5.20 -9.88
CA GLY A 440 0.64 4.03 -10.55
C GLY A 440 1.99 3.58 -10.00
N ASP A 441 2.46 4.13 -8.88
CA ASP A 441 3.77 3.86 -8.29
C ASP A 441 3.74 2.59 -7.41
N PRO A 442 4.46 1.51 -7.80
CA PRO A 442 4.58 0.28 -7.00
C PRO A 442 5.03 0.49 -5.56
N ASP A 443 5.72 1.61 -5.27
CA ASP A 443 6.21 1.92 -3.93
C ASP A 443 5.15 2.58 -3.03
N ARG A 444 3.95 2.89 -3.57
CA ARG A 444 2.85 3.56 -2.86
C ARG A 444 1.55 2.72 -2.87
N PRO A 445 1.57 1.50 -2.30
CA PRO A 445 0.38 0.67 -2.23
C PRO A 445 -0.65 1.14 -1.19
N LEU A 446 -1.93 1.02 -1.52
CA LEU A 446 -3.09 1.32 -0.68
C LEU A 446 -4.20 0.31 -0.94
N ILE A 447 -4.75 -0.30 0.10
CA ILE A 447 -5.86 -1.26 -0.02
C ILE A 447 -7.16 -0.50 -0.26
N THR A 448 -7.86 -0.80 -1.36
CA THR A 448 -9.11 -0.13 -1.75
C THR A 448 -10.36 -1.00 -1.59
N GLY A 449 -10.19 -2.30 -1.31
CA GLY A 449 -11.31 -3.20 -1.08
C GLY A 449 -10.87 -4.61 -0.68
N CYS A 450 -11.86 -5.46 -0.41
CA CYS A 450 -11.69 -6.89 -0.18
C CYS A 450 -12.50 -7.66 -1.22
N VAL A 451 -12.01 -8.83 -1.64
CA VAL A 451 -12.73 -9.71 -2.57
C VAL A 451 -12.93 -11.09 -1.96
N ALA A 452 -14.08 -11.70 -2.24
CA ALA A 452 -14.37 -13.06 -1.85
C ALA A 452 -13.70 -14.04 -2.82
N ASN A 453 -13.22 -15.16 -2.30
CA ASN A 453 -12.68 -16.25 -3.11
C ASN A 453 -13.15 -17.62 -2.56
N LYS A 454 -12.59 -18.71 -3.06
CA LYS A 454 -13.00 -20.08 -2.66
C LYS A 454 -12.67 -20.40 -1.20
N VAL A 455 -11.61 -19.81 -0.65
CA VAL A 455 -11.17 -19.99 0.74
C VAL A 455 -11.93 -19.01 1.65
N THR A 456 -12.04 -17.75 1.25
CA THR A 456 -12.80 -16.70 1.93
C THR A 456 -14.16 -16.47 1.25
N SER A 457 -15.02 -17.47 1.34
CA SER A 457 -16.34 -17.45 0.71
C SER A 457 -17.31 -16.48 1.39
N VAL A 458 -18.33 -16.05 0.65
CA VAL A 458 -19.42 -15.22 1.18
C VAL A 458 -20.21 -15.93 2.30
N PRO A 459 -20.85 -15.19 3.23
CA PRO A 459 -21.52 -15.77 4.40
C PRO A 459 -22.74 -16.66 4.12
N TYR A 460 -23.38 -16.49 2.97
CA TYR A 460 -24.53 -17.28 2.52
C TYR A 460 -24.28 -17.75 1.08
N THR A 461 -24.71 -18.97 0.77
CA THR A 461 -24.49 -19.58 -0.54
C THR A 461 -25.14 -18.75 -1.66
N LEU A 462 -24.37 -18.44 -2.69
CA LEU A 462 -24.83 -17.79 -3.92
C LEU A 462 -24.89 -18.82 -5.07
N PRO A 463 -25.88 -18.72 -5.98
CA PRO A 463 -26.85 -17.62 -6.16
C PRO A 463 -28.16 -17.75 -5.36
N GLU A 464 -28.30 -18.74 -4.47
CA GLU A 464 -29.54 -19.02 -3.74
C GLU A 464 -30.03 -17.83 -2.90
N HIS A 465 -29.12 -17.17 -2.18
CA HIS A 465 -29.43 -16.00 -1.34
C HIS A 465 -29.07 -14.66 -2.01
N LYS A 466 -29.25 -14.55 -3.34
CA LYS A 466 -28.90 -13.33 -4.11
C LYS A 466 -29.65 -12.04 -3.71
N THR A 467 -30.76 -12.17 -2.99
CA THR A 467 -31.60 -11.05 -2.50
C THR A 467 -31.23 -10.61 -1.09
N LYS A 468 -30.15 -11.15 -0.51
CA LYS A 468 -29.74 -10.88 0.87
C LYS A 468 -28.53 -9.96 0.93
N THR A 469 -28.68 -8.85 1.65
CA THR A 469 -27.58 -7.93 2.01
C THR A 469 -27.12 -8.24 3.44
N VAL A 470 -25.80 -8.34 3.66
CA VAL A 470 -25.25 -8.91 4.91
C VAL A 470 -24.03 -8.14 5.40
N LEU A 471 -24.05 -7.76 6.67
CA LEU A 471 -22.90 -7.35 7.46
C LEU A 471 -22.70 -8.37 8.58
N ARG A 472 -21.79 -9.34 8.37
CA ARG A 472 -21.46 -10.38 9.35
C ARG A 472 -20.02 -10.24 9.81
N SER A 473 -19.80 -10.22 11.12
CA SER A 473 -18.46 -10.26 11.73
C SER A 473 -18.04 -11.69 12.07
N HIS A 474 -16.84 -11.89 12.60
CA HIS A 474 -16.43 -13.13 13.25
C HIS A 474 -15.84 -12.82 14.62
N SER A 475 -16.18 -13.61 15.64
CA SER A 475 -15.47 -13.57 16.92
C SER A 475 -13.97 -13.79 16.69
N SER A 476 -13.15 -13.08 17.45
CA SER A 476 -11.69 -13.12 17.38
C SER A 476 -11.16 -13.23 18.81
N PRO A 477 -10.37 -14.27 19.15
CA PRO A 477 -10.02 -15.43 18.32
C PRO A 477 -11.24 -16.25 17.85
N HIS A 478 -11.08 -17.00 16.76
CA HIS A 478 -12.13 -17.76 16.13
C HIS A 478 -12.67 -18.87 17.04
N ASN A 479 -13.97 -18.84 17.32
CA ASN A 479 -14.69 -19.84 18.11
C ASN A 479 -16.04 -20.23 17.49
N GLY A 480 -16.23 -19.95 16.19
CA GLY A 480 -17.51 -20.12 15.49
C GLY A 480 -18.56 -19.03 15.76
N GLY A 481 -18.33 -18.10 16.69
CA GLY A 481 -19.22 -16.98 16.97
C GLY A 481 -19.18 -15.84 15.94
N TYR A 482 -20.26 -15.07 15.84
CA TYR A 482 -20.37 -13.92 14.93
C TYR A 482 -21.44 -12.91 15.36
N ASN A 483 -21.36 -11.65 14.95
CA ASN A 483 -22.49 -10.73 14.99
C ASN A 483 -23.01 -10.53 13.57
N GLU A 484 -24.30 -10.27 13.40
CA GLU A 484 -24.87 -10.06 12.06
C GLU A 484 -26.00 -9.05 12.04
N LEU A 485 -25.96 -8.19 11.03
CA LEU A 485 -27.11 -7.47 10.51
C LEU A 485 -27.34 -7.93 9.06
N SER A 486 -28.53 -8.45 8.75
CA SER A 486 -28.89 -8.79 7.37
C SER A 486 -30.28 -8.29 6.99
N LEU A 487 -30.44 -7.98 5.71
CA LEU A 487 -31.67 -7.55 5.07
C LEU A 487 -31.98 -8.55 3.96
N GLU A 488 -33.15 -9.17 4.01
CA GLU A 488 -33.72 -10.00 2.95
C GLU A 488 -34.74 -9.18 2.17
N ASP A 489 -34.52 -9.02 0.86
CA ASP A 489 -35.35 -8.23 -0.04
C ASP A 489 -36.26 -9.08 -0.94
N ARG A 490 -36.40 -10.38 -0.65
CA ARG A 490 -37.33 -11.25 -1.37
C ARG A 490 -38.78 -10.83 -1.10
N ALA A 491 -39.48 -10.44 -2.15
CA ALA A 491 -40.87 -9.99 -2.10
C ALA A 491 -41.80 -10.97 -1.35
N GLY A 492 -42.52 -10.46 -0.34
CA GLY A 492 -43.43 -11.24 0.51
C GLY A 492 -42.73 -12.08 1.58
N GLN A 493 -41.40 -12.02 1.67
CA GLN A 493 -40.56 -12.70 2.65
C GLN A 493 -39.47 -11.76 3.21
N GLU A 494 -39.71 -10.46 3.13
CA GLU A 494 -38.75 -9.44 3.55
C GLU A 494 -38.45 -9.57 5.04
N LYS A 495 -37.17 -9.43 5.41
CA LYS A 495 -36.75 -9.61 6.80
C LYS A 495 -35.50 -8.81 7.12
N ILE A 496 -35.58 -8.02 8.19
CA ILE A 496 -34.40 -7.51 8.89
C ILE A 496 -34.06 -8.48 10.01
N TYR A 497 -32.83 -8.99 10.02
CA TYR A 497 -32.34 -9.90 11.05
C TYR A 497 -31.13 -9.29 11.75
N LEU A 498 -31.25 -9.14 13.08
CA LEU A 498 -30.18 -8.70 13.95
C LEU A 498 -29.81 -9.84 14.90
N ARG A 499 -28.53 -10.22 14.91
CA ARG A 499 -27.96 -11.24 15.79
C ARG A 499 -26.79 -10.67 16.56
N ALA A 500 -26.88 -10.74 17.89
CA ALA A 500 -25.77 -10.52 18.80
C ALA A 500 -25.24 -11.86 19.31
N GLN A 501 -23.92 -12.05 19.29
CA GLN A 501 -23.28 -13.26 19.81
C GLN A 501 -23.33 -13.34 21.34
N ARG A 502 -23.37 -12.18 22.01
CA ARG A 502 -23.35 -12.08 23.47
C ARG A 502 -24.35 -11.02 23.96
N ASP A 503 -23.91 -9.77 24.06
CA ASP A 503 -24.72 -8.68 24.61
C ASP A 503 -25.20 -7.76 23.49
N ILE A 504 -26.39 -7.18 23.67
CA ILE A 504 -26.88 -6.06 22.88
C ILE A 504 -27.24 -4.94 23.85
N GLU A 505 -26.68 -3.75 23.63
CA GLU A 505 -26.98 -2.55 24.40
C GLU A 505 -27.57 -1.49 23.46
N GLN A 506 -28.61 -0.80 23.92
CA GLN A 506 -29.28 0.25 23.18
C GLN A 506 -29.44 1.47 24.09
N LEU A 507 -28.76 2.57 23.76
CA LEU A 507 -28.88 3.85 24.45
C LEU A 507 -29.54 4.86 23.51
N ILE A 508 -30.70 5.36 23.91
CA ILE A 508 -31.47 6.35 23.15
C ILE A 508 -31.56 7.60 24.02
N LEU A 509 -30.92 8.69 23.58
CA LEU A 509 -30.76 9.90 24.37
C LEU A 509 -32.00 10.80 24.39
N ASN A 510 -32.98 10.52 23.54
CA ASN A 510 -34.21 11.28 23.46
C ASN A 510 -35.40 10.31 23.38
N ASP A 511 -35.99 10.15 22.20
CA ASP A 511 -37.23 9.39 22.02
C ASP A 511 -37.01 8.09 21.24
N SER A 512 -37.73 7.03 21.65
CA SER A 512 -37.84 5.78 20.90
C SER A 512 -39.30 5.55 20.52
N ALA A 513 -39.57 5.32 19.23
CA ALA A 513 -40.89 4.99 18.72
C ALA A 513 -40.86 3.62 18.04
N THR A 514 -41.87 2.79 18.29
CA THR A 514 -42.01 1.48 17.64
C THR A 514 -43.45 1.25 17.25
N GLN A 515 -43.69 0.99 15.97
CA GLN A 515 -45.00 0.64 15.43
C GLN A 515 -44.92 -0.72 14.75
N ILE A 516 -45.76 -1.66 15.18
CA ILE A 516 -45.85 -3.00 14.61
C ILE A 516 -47.22 -3.12 13.96
N GLY A 517 -47.26 -3.35 12.64
CA GLY A 517 -48.51 -3.44 11.88
C GLY A 517 -49.26 -4.77 12.02
N HIS A 518 -48.63 -5.77 12.66
CA HIS A 518 -49.21 -7.08 12.94
C HIS A 518 -48.83 -7.50 14.37
N ASP A 519 -48.07 -8.59 14.55
CA ASP A 519 -47.79 -9.13 15.88
C ASP A 519 -46.39 -8.77 16.38
N ARG A 520 -46.28 -8.45 17.67
CA ARG A 520 -45.01 -8.43 18.43
C ARG A 520 -44.96 -9.67 19.32
N ARG A 521 -43.85 -10.41 19.26
CA ARG A 521 -43.53 -11.50 20.19
C ARG A 521 -42.20 -11.23 20.86
N GLU A 522 -42.18 -11.37 22.19
CA GLU A 522 -41.01 -11.18 23.02
C GLU A 522 -40.86 -12.37 23.97
N GLN A 523 -39.64 -12.88 24.11
CA GLN A 523 -39.34 -14.01 24.98
C GLN A 523 -38.05 -13.73 25.74
N ILE A 524 -38.16 -13.66 27.06
CA ILE A 524 -37.05 -13.46 27.98
C ILE A 524 -36.99 -14.71 28.85
N THR A 525 -35.84 -15.40 28.84
CA THR A 525 -35.70 -16.72 29.47
C THR A 525 -35.30 -16.65 30.94
N ARG A 526 -34.76 -15.52 31.38
CA ARG A 526 -34.42 -15.22 32.76
C ARG A 526 -35.20 -13.99 33.21
N ASP A 527 -34.48 -12.91 33.51
CA ASP A 527 -35.03 -11.76 34.21
C ASP A 527 -35.31 -10.61 33.23
N SER A 528 -36.40 -9.90 33.48
CA SER A 528 -36.76 -8.65 32.82
C SER A 528 -36.93 -7.57 33.89
N HIS A 529 -36.21 -6.46 33.74
CA HIS A 529 -36.31 -5.32 34.64
C HIS A 529 -36.72 -4.08 33.85
N SER A 530 -37.81 -3.43 34.26
CA SER A 530 -38.33 -2.23 33.62
C SER A 530 -38.50 -1.12 34.65
N LEU A 531 -37.74 -0.04 34.49
CA LEU A 531 -37.87 1.18 35.28
C LEU A 531 -38.35 2.31 34.38
N ILE A 532 -39.45 2.94 34.76
CA ILE A 532 -40.03 4.09 34.05
C ILE A 532 -40.01 5.24 35.05
N GLY A 533 -39.21 6.27 34.77
CA GLY A 533 -39.00 7.39 35.69
C GLY A 533 -40.15 8.41 35.72
N GLY A 534 -41.03 8.37 34.72
CA GLY A 534 -42.23 9.19 34.63
C GLY A 534 -43.48 8.32 34.53
N ASP A 535 -44.38 8.68 33.61
CA ASP A 535 -45.66 8.00 33.47
C ASP A 535 -45.58 6.78 32.54
N ARG A 536 -46.33 5.74 32.89
CA ARG A 536 -46.64 4.61 32.00
C ARG A 536 -48.12 4.65 31.66
N PHE A 537 -48.43 4.70 30.37
CA PHE A 537 -49.78 4.49 29.85
C PHE A 537 -49.82 3.21 29.02
N GLU A 538 -50.83 2.38 29.24
CA GLU A 538 -51.05 1.15 28.50
C GLU A 538 -52.53 1.03 28.15
N GLN A 539 -52.82 0.85 26.86
CA GLN A 539 -54.16 0.63 26.34
C GLN A 539 -54.19 -0.68 25.55
N VAL A 540 -55.15 -1.53 25.87
CA VAL A 540 -55.43 -2.78 25.17
C VAL A 540 -56.89 -2.76 24.77
N ASP A 541 -57.15 -2.68 23.46
CA ASP A 541 -58.51 -2.50 22.93
C ASP A 541 -59.40 -3.75 23.07
N GLN A 542 -58.78 -4.92 23.26
CA GLN A 542 -59.47 -6.20 23.39
C GLN A 542 -59.09 -6.89 24.69
N HIS A 543 -58.27 -7.96 24.61
CA HIS A 543 -58.01 -8.84 25.74
C HIS A 543 -56.58 -8.66 26.26
N SER A 544 -56.45 -8.43 27.56
CA SER A 544 -55.19 -8.55 28.30
C SER A 544 -55.28 -9.75 29.24
N ALA A 545 -54.23 -10.58 29.27
CA ALA A 545 -54.13 -11.74 30.14
C ALA A 545 -52.72 -11.82 30.73
N SER A 546 -52.63 -11.94 32.06
CA SER A 546 -51.38 -12.15 32.79
C SER A 546 -51.48 -13.47 33.55
N LEU A 547 -50.42 -14.28 33.47
CA LEU A 547 -50.29 -15.53 34.23
C LEU A 547 -48.97 -15.50 34.99
N ILE A 548 -49.06 -15.30 36.30
CA ILE A 548 -47.92 -15.34 37.22
C ILE A 548 -47.99 -16.66 37.97
N LYS A 549 -47.01 -17.54 37.74
CA LYS A 549 -46.95 -18.86 38.40
C LYS A 549 -46.33 -18.81 39.79
N GLY A 550 -45.50 -17.80 40.03
CA GLY A 550 -44.87 -17.54 41.33
C GLY A 550 -45.63 -16.48 42.11
N ASP A 551 -44.91 -15.77 42.98
CA ASP A 551 -45.46 -14.71 43.81
C ASP A 551 -45.60 -13.40 43.02
N GLU A 552 -46.68 -12.65 43.28
CA GLU A 552 -46.89 -11.29 42.79
C GLU A 552 -46.90 -10.32 43.99
N LEU A 553 -46.07 -9.28 43.93
CA LEU A 553 -46.09 -8.16 44.86
C LEU A 553 -46.46 -6.89 44.10
N HIS A 554 -47.56 -6.26 44.50
CA HIS A 554 -48.03 -5.02 43.89
C HIS A 554 -48.26 -3.94 44.97
N THR A 555 -47.45 -2.88 44.93
CA THR A 555 -47.53 -1.75 45.85
C THR A 555 -47.97 -0.50 45.10
N THR A 556 -48.98 0.19 45.61
CA THR A 556 -49.38 1.53 45.15
C THR A 556 -49.29 2.49 46.32
N GLU A 557 -48.33 3.42 46.28
CA GLU A 557 -48.18 4.43 47.35
C GLU A 557 -49.18 5.58 47.20
N GLY A 558 -49.50 5.95 45.96
CA GLY A 558 -50.50 6.96 45.62
C GLY A 558 -51.93 6.43 45.61
N LEU A 559 -52.83 7.19 44.97
CA LEU A 559 -54.21 6.76 44.76
C LEU A 559 -54.25 5.60 43.76
N ARG A 560 -54.74 4.45 44.19
CA ARG A 560 -55.22 3.40 43.29
C ARG A 560 -56.69 3.66 42.95
N ASN A 561 -56.97 4.10 41.71
CA ASN A 561 -58.33 4.25 41.20
C ASN A 561 -58.64 3.11 40.22
N THR A 562 -59.65 2.29 40.50
CA THR A 562 -60.04 1.14 39.68
C THR A 562 -61.52 1.24 39.37
N VAL A 563 -61.87 1.27 38.07
CA VAL A 563 -63.26 1.26 37.59
C VAL A 563 -63.46 0.00 36.77
N ILE A 564 -64.43 -0.81 37.18
CA ILE A 564 -64.77 -2.06 36.51
C ILE A 564 -66.15 -1.86 35.90
N GLY A 565 -66.20 -1.76 34.57
CA GLY A 565 -67.45 -1.55 33.83
C GLY A 565 -68.31 -2.81 33.67
N GLY A 566 -67.73 -3.98 33.94
CA GLY A 566 -68.40 -5.28 33.92
C GLY A 566 -68.28 -5.98 35.28
N ASP A 567 -68.05 -7.30 35.25
CA ASP A 567 -67.93 -8.11 36.47
C ASP A 567 -66.48 -8.22 36.97
N GLU A 568 -66.30 -8.15 38.29
CA GLU A 568 -65.05 -8.54 38.97
C GLU A 568 -65.23 -9.90 39.64
N LEU A 569 -64.41 -10.89 39.25
CA LEU A 569 -64.44 -12.24 39.81
C LEU A 569 -63.11 -12.56 40.46
N ILE A 570 -63.09 -12.69 41.78
CA ILE A 570 -61.90 -13.00 42.58
C ILE A 570 -62.12 -14.35 43.29
N SER A 571 -61.25 -15.32 43.05
CA SER A 571 -61.25 -16.61 43.72
C SER A 571 -59.94 -16.80 44.48
N ILE A 572 -60.01 -16.92 45.80
CA ILE A 572 -58.85 -17.07 46.68
C ILE A 572 -58.99 -18.41 47.41
N SER A 573 -58.05 -19.33 47.17
CA SER A 573 -58.01 -20.63 47.84
C SER A 573 -57.41 -20.56 49.25
N GLY A 574 -56.56 -19.57 49.49
CA GLY A 574 -55.97 -19.26 50.79
C GLY A 574 -56.74 -18.19 51.54
N ASN A 575 -56.00 -17.26 52.16
CA ASN A 575 -56.57 -16.18 52.96
C ASN A 575 -56.68 -14.88 52.15
N SER A 576 -57.71 -14.09 52.43
CA SER A 576 -57.84 -12.70 52.00
C SER A 576 -57.89 -11.81 53.24
N SER A 577 -57.10 -10.73 53.27
CA SER A 577 -57.08 -9.76 54.37
C SER A 577 -57.10 -8.33 53.83
N MET A 578 -58.01 -7.50 54.35
CA MET A 578 -58.13 -6.09 53.98
C MET A 578 -58.09 -5.23 55.24
N THR A 579 -57.19 -4.24 55.25
CA THR A 579 -57.06 -3.27 56.33
C THR A 579 -57.16 -1.87 55.76
N ALA A 580 -58.07 -1.05 56.29
CA ALA A 580 -58.20 0.36 55.96
C ALA A 580 -58.02 1.19 57.23
N ALA A 581 -57.03 2.09 57.27
CA ALA A 581 -56.82 2.99 58.41
C ALA A 581 -57.89 4.09 58.50
N GLY A 582 -58.47 4.47 57.35
CA GLY A 582 -59.60 5.38 57.26
C GLY A 582 -60.92 4.62 57.25
N THR A 583 -61.80 4.98 56.31
CA THR A 583 -63.13 4.38 56.17
C THR A 583 -63.11 3.25 55.14
N LEU A 584 -63.70 2.11 55.49
CA LEU A 584 -64.10 1.08 54.54
C LEU A 584 -65.60 1.21 54.24
N VAL A 585 -65.96 1.47 52.99
CA VAL A 585 -67.34 1.53 52.52
C VAL A 585 -67.58 0.37 51.56
N ILE A 586 -68.56 -0.48 51.86
CA ILE A 586 -69.04 -1.53 50.97
C ILE A 586 -70.49 -1.20 50.61
N GLN A 587 -70.73 -0.88 49.33
CA GLN A 587 -72.06 -0.60 48.81
C GLN A 587 -72.36 -1.56 47.66
N ALA A 588 -73.41 -2.36 47.82
CA ALA A 588 -73.91 -3.28 46.79
C ALA A 588 -75.31 -2.84 46.34
N GLY A 589 -75.65 -3.06 45.07
CA GLY A 589 -76.96 -2.71 44.52
C GLY A 589 -78.08 -3.65 45.02
N PRO A 590 -78.19 -4.87 44.48
CA PRO A 590 -79.25 -5.80 44.86
C PRO A 590 -78.96 -6.58 46.15
N GLN A 591 -77.72 -7.02 46.39
CA GLN A 591 -77.38 -7.85 47.56
C GLN A 591 -75.89 -7.81 47.89
N ALA A 592 -75.56 -7.78 49.19
CA ALA A 592 -74.26 -8.17 49.73
C ALA A 592 -74.46 -9.47 50.54
N HIS A 593 -73.80 -10.56 50.15
CA HIS A 593 -73.93 -11.88 50.78
C HIS A 593 -72.60 -12.32 51.37
N VAL A 594 -72.56 -12.56 52.69
CA VAL A 594 -71.38 -13.05 53.41
C VAL A 594 -71.72 -14.42 54.00
N THR A 595 -71.01 -15.46 53.59
CA THR A 595 -71.17 -16.83 54.10
C THR A 595 -69.85 -17.30 54.69
N ALA A 596 -69.88 -17.75 55.95
CA ALA A 596 -68.73 -18.35 56.62
C ALA A 596 -69.21 -19.30 57.72
N ALA A 597 -68.35 -20.21 58.19
CA ALA A 597 -68.63 -21.02 59.36
C ALA A 597 -68.84 -20.15 60.61
N ASN A 598 -68.10 -19.04 60.72
CA ASN A 598 -68.26 -18.02 61.75
C ASN A 598 -68.13 -16.63 61.12
N VAL A 599 -69.02 -15.71 61.49
CA VAL A 599 -68.92 -14.28 61.15
C VAL A 599 -68.73 -13.50 62.45
N VAL A 600 -67.62 -12.78 62.57
CA VAL A 600 -67.29 -11.96 63.73
C VAL A 600 -67.22 -10.50 63.29
N ILE A 601 -67.99 -9.63 63.94
CA ILE A 601 -67.99 -8.19 63.72
C ILE A 601 -67.68 -7.53 65.05
N GLU A 602 -66.48 -6.96 65.17
CA GLU A 602 -66.05 -6.23 66.35
C GLU A 602 -66.00 -4.73 66.04
N ALA A 603 -66.75 -3.93 66.79
CA ALA A 603 -66.78 -2.48 66.65
C ALA A 603 -66.31 -1.84 67.94
N GLY A 604 -65.30 -0.96 67.86
CA GLY A 604 -64.68 -0.36 69.05
C GLY A 604 -65.57 0.62 69.82
N MET A 605 -66.46 1.35 69.14
CA MET A 605 -67.32 2.38 69.75
C MET A 605 -68.81 2.03 69.67
N SER A 606 -69.29 1.68 68.47
CA SER A 606 -70.70 1.42 68.19
C SER A 606 -70.84 0.54 66.94
N LEU A 607 -71.72 -0.45 67.01
CA LEU A 607 -72.22 -1.19 65.85
C LEU A 607 -73.69 -0.83 65.62
N THR A 608 -74.03 -0.38 64.42
CA THR A 608 -75.39 0.01 64.04
C THR A 608 -75.85 -0.80 62.84
N LEU A 609 -76.98 -1.49 62.97
CA LEU A 609 -77.65 -2.20 61.89
C LEU A 609 -78.96 -1.49 61.60
N THR A 610 -79.19 -1.07 60.35
CA THR A 610 -80.39 -0.35 59.93
C THR A 610 -81.10 -1.08 58.80
N ALA A 611 -82.42 -1.17 58.87
CA ALA A 611 -83.26 -1.73 57.81
C ALA A 611 -84.67 -1.13 57.87
N GLY A 612 -85.22 -0.69 56.72
CA GLY A 612 -86.61 -0.22 56.61
C GLY A 612 -87.00 0.94 57.54
N GLY A 613 -86.04 1.78 57.96
CA GLY A 613 -86.26 2.86 58.93
C GLY A 613 -86.12 2.47 60.40
N HIS A 614 -85.90 1.18 60.71
CA HIS A 614 -85.62 0.66 62.05
C HIS A 614 -84.13 0.41 62.26
N HIS A 615 -83.70 0.30 63.52
CA HIS A 615 -82.30 0.03 63.86
C HIS A 615 -82.09 -0.84 65.11
N ILE A 616 -80.91 -1.47 65.14
CA ILE A 616 -80.28 -2.08 66.32
C ILE A 616 -78.92 -1.38 66.51
N VAL A 617 -78.65 -0.91 67.72
CA VAL A 617 -77.38 -0.26 68.08
C VAL A 617 -76.77 -1.00 69.27
N ILE A 618 -75.50 -1.37 69.14
CA ILE A 618 -74.70 -1.99 70.21
C ILE A 618 -73.56 -1.03 70.53
N ASN A 619 -73.48 -0.57 71.78
CA ASN A 619 -72.41 0.31 72.25
C ASN A 619 -72.12 0.03 73.75
N ALA A 620 -71.29 0.86 74.40
CA ALA A 620 -70.91 0.70 75.80
C ALA A 620 -72.09 0.70 76.80
N GLY A 621 -73.26 1.24 76.42
CA GLY A 621 -74.47 1.27 77.23
C GLY A 621 -75.35 0.02 77.13
N GLY A 622 -75.08 -0.89 76.18
CA GLY A 622 -75.86 -2.11 75.96
C GLY A 622 -76.36 -2.29 74.52
N ILE A 623 -77.38 -3.15 74.37
CA ILE A 623 -78.05 -3.43 73.09
C ILE A 623 -79.38 -2.67 73.06
N PHE A 624 -79.52 -1.73 72.13
CA PHE A 624 -80.69 -0.89 71.95
C PHE A 624 -81.39 -1.19 70.63
N SER A 625 -82.72 -1.18 70.62
CA SER A 625 -83.51 -1.32 69.41
C SER A 625 -84.57 -0.23 69.31
N SER A 626 -84.86 0.24 68.10
CA SER A 626 -85.90 1.25 67.85
C SER A 626 -87.34 0.73 68.05
N VAL A 627 -87.51 -0.59 68.09
CA VAL A 627 -88.80 -1.30 68.26
C VAL A 627 -88.56 -2.58 69.08
N ALA A 628 -89.61 -3.24 69.56
CA ALA A 628 -89.47 -4.53 70.25
C ALA A 628 -88.99 -5.63 69.27
N ILE A 629 -88.11 -6.52 69.73
CA ILE A 629 -87.67 -7.71 68.98
C ILE A 629 -88.81 -8.75 69.00
N VAL A 630 -89.20 -9.23 67.81
CA VAL A 630 -90.32 -10.18 67.64
C VAL A 630 -89.79 -11.51 67.08
N GLU A 631 -90.27 -12.63 67.60
CA GLU A 631 -89.98 -13.96 67.08
C GLU A 631 -90.76 -14.23 65.78
N GLY A 632 -90.05 -14.55 64.68
CA GLY A 632 -90.65 -14.84 63.37
C GLY A 632 -89.84 -14.30 62.18
N GLY A 633 -90.40 -14.36 60.98
CA GLY A 633 -89.77 -13.91 59.72
C GLY A 633 -89.10 -15.03 58.91
N SER A 634 -88.84 -14.76 57.63
CA SER A 634 -88.11 -15.68 56.73
C SER A 634 -86.85 -14.99 56.20
N PRO A 635 -85.69 -15.67 56.21
CA PRO A 635 -84.46 -15.09 55.68
C PRO A 635 -84.54 -14.90 54.16
N VAL A 636 -83.88 -13.86 53.65
CA VAL A 636 -83.67 -13.69 52.21
C VAL A 636 -82.59 -14.65 51.76
N ALA A 637 -82.83 -15.40 50.66
CA ALA A 637 -81.83 -16.30 50.10
C ALA A 637 -80.62 -15.52 49.54
N GLY A 638 -79.41 -15.99 49.85
CA GLY A 638 -78.18 -15.46 49.31
C GLY A 638 -77.96 -15.85 47.84
N MET A 639 -77.47 -14.93 47.01
CA MET A 639 -76.94 -15.28 45.69
C MET A 639 -75.69 -16.18 45.82
N ALA A 640 -75.58 -17.17 44.94
CA ALA A 640 -74.42 -18.05 44.85
C ALA A 640 -73.21 -17.32 44.23
N ALA A 641 -72.00 -17.64 44.68
CA ALA A 641 -70.77 -17.11 44.12
C ALA A 641 -70.57 -17.60 42.67
N GLN A 642 -70.17 -16.70 41.77
CA GLN A 642 -69.76 -17.05 40.41
C GLN A 642 -68.31 -17.56 40.41
N SER A 643 -67.97 -18.44 39.46
CA SER A 643 -66.63 -19.02 39.36
C SER A 643 -65.71 -18.15 38.52
N ALA A 644 -64.53 -17.80 39.04
CA ALA A 644 -63.48 -17.16 38.26
C ALA A 644 -62.92 -18.14 37.20
N LEU A 645 -62.61 -17.62 36.01
CA LEU A 645 -62.03 -18.41 34.92
C LEU A 645 -60.50 -18.54 35.11
N SER A 646 -59.98 -19.76 34.98
CA SER A 646 -58.53 -19.98 34.92
C SER A 646 -58.02 -19.72 33.50
N VAL A 647 -57.00 -18.90 33.34
CA VAL A 647 -56.29 -18.77 32.06
C VAL A 647 -55.62 -20.11 31.74
N ILE A 648 -56.18 -20.86 30.79
CA ILE A 648 -55.51 -22.03 30.19
C ILE A 648 -54.54 -21.45 29.16
N PRO A 649 -53.22 -21.74 29.24
CA PRO A 649 -52.31 -21.35 28.20
C PRO A 649 -52.77 -22.01 26.90
N ARG A 650 -53.29 -21.21 25.94
CA ARG A 650 -53.33 -21.64 24.56
C ARG A 650 -51.87 -21.77 24.15
N PHE A 651 -51.36 -22.99 24.14
CA PHE A 651 -50.14 -23.34 23.40
C PHE A 651 -50.42 -22.99 21.93
N LEU A 652 -50.09 -21.76 21.54
CA LEU A 652 -49.92 -21.41 20.15
C LEU A 652 -48.73 -22.24 19.67
N GLY A 653 -49.05 -23.22 18.83
CA GLY A 653 -48.14 -24.25 18.36
C GLY A 653 -46.75 -23.70 18.04
N VAL A 654 -45.76 -24.42 18.56
CA VAL A 654 -44.40 -24.36 18.04
C VAL A 654 -44.49 -24.80 16.59
N HIS A 655 -44.56 -23.85 15.65
CA HIS A 655 -44.09 -24.14 14.31
C HIS A 655 -42.59 -24.33 14.46
N PRO A 656 -42.01 -25.50 14.15
CA PRO A 656 -40.57 -25.63 14.13
C PRO A 656 -40.10 -24.70 13.01
N LEU A 657 -39.52 -23.56 13.40
CA LEU A 657 -38.55 -22.91 12.53
C LEU A 657 -37.53 -23.99 12.23
N LEU A 658 -37.43 -24.34 10.94
CA LEU A 658 -36.43 -25.23 10.39
C LEU A 658 -35.07 -24.86 10.99
N TYR A 659 -34.67 -25.60 12.02
CA TYR A 659 -33.28 -25.88 12.27
C TYR A 659 -32.87 -26.70 11.05
N GLU A 660 -32.29 -26.04 10.05
CA GLU A 660 -31.38 -26.74 9.15
C GLU A 660 -30.31 -27.37 10.04
N GLN A 661 -30.45 -28.68 10.23
CA GLN A 661 -29.39 -29.52 10.74
C GLN A 661 -28.20 -29.37 9.79
N TRP A 662 -27.21 -28.58 10.20
CA TRP A 662 -25.86 -28.72 9.68
C TRP A 662 -25.09 -29.70 10.57
N PRO A 663 -24.32 -30.62 9.97
CA PRO A 663 -23.83 -31.79 10.67
C PRO A 663 -22.77 -31.40 11.70
N LEU A 664 -22.96 -31.93 12.92
CA LEU A 664 -21.89 -32.09 13.89
C LEU A 664 -20.76 -32.90 13.25
N PHE A 665 -19.68 -32.23 12.86
CA PHE A 665 -18.37 -32.88 12.77
C PHE A 665 -17.69 -32.76 14.14
N ARG A 666 -17.21 -33.91 14.61
CA ARG A 666 -16.36 -34.07 15.79
C ARG A 666 -15.06 -33.28 15.66
#